data_AF-A0A3N4AK70-F1
#
_entry.id   AF-A0A3N4AK70-F1
#
_cell.length_a   1.000
_cell.length_b   1.000
_cell.length_c   1.000
_cell.angle_alpha   90.00
_cell.angle_beta   90.00
_cell.angle_gamma   90.00
#
_symmetry.space_group_name_H-M   'P 1'
#
loop_
_entity.id
_entity.type
_entity.pdbx_description
1 polymer ?
#
loop_
_entity_poly.entity_id
_entity_poly.type
_entity_poly.pdbx_seq_one_letter_code
_entity_poly.pdbx_strand_id
1 'polypeptide(L)'
;MSAQTPISDSTKAKSLVPTLPASNYQRTAPKQLSVGLSSRNISCSKAVSQVARDAQVIIAIALHNQRDHLPAALESAMRQTLFQSGEACVVILDDQSTDDWKEACRITLEHPGVVVLHGNCGTAARARNALLDYVDDHLPRAEWVARLDADDVLAAEDSLETLVAEGNASGAQYVIGSNYLRMGQSTLSRINVADKALLLNRTRLLAFIQAFCLGDQEQELPSCNLILRTQSSIRYPDIRSAEDHWLVASLLVFKPEKGAVVGTPIYCYYSLSGQVTSENRIKQEWARQRFRLARAVERWVAILDEGLPVLGFGLEGVVTLENSQVVKRFYPWGMTWAEATKLAERLRSAPSTIAPHLSWEGSAGGAIRCRYDWKDYRELPEFLPEDRVFAFLADCFNAGLVVSNVSRANLRLTHAGRLVNIDIGSDIVPFSVPRFVDSAARLYAIGVLGYRDQELVRRESTIPQHQSLKGLPGFESFFGRLVCALHDVESPKDEPEAFYLDSETTLLIKACAQDADVLRPQVEHIVSQLGYPSRFRRICLAVDTFEGPFLREYSSGSLKDVLAIAERLKAEGVIDAVLISPNTESIIRDVYSRWFANETVLDTHTSGRAPLYPQLWAFEQIDTQFVLQCDSDVLIGRCDVRHDYLVDMKHACSDPGVLSVGFNIPQSKSGFNPYSSPAGGHVPEVRFCLLDLKKLFKQLPIPNPSAAGKFELTWHRAVERLQPKAGLASLRGGDSRSFYIHPRNEDKACINLPLLRDLIGQGLVPDGQKNHFDLVPDAHWRYPVRAESVVFLLKGRDTPVEKLKRCLDSLRKQRSQAFGIILIEDGGSVAWQARIPSLLRDLLARTTLIRREQRQGYMPNFIEAIERICTNPESLIVVLDQDDALMSSRVVERLHEEVAAGADLINGTMFRPSKPAQLYTPVYDSARRHGGGNVWAHMRAFRKSLFDRVPKSYFRDRDGEWIDMVSDYATMLPMSELAERPVHIDDIYCYYHDREDYSSSRKEEAFRVLSDIFTMPSLQGEP
;
A
#
# COMPACT_ATOMS: atom_id res chain seq x y z
N MET A 1 40.57 56.00 48.74
CA MET A 1 41.23 54.73 49.13
C MET A 1 41.31 53.86 47.89
N SER A 2 42.42 53.16 47.75
CA SER A 2 43.09 52.74 46.51
C SER A 2 42.40 51.68 45.66
N ALA A 3 42.66 51.81 44.35
CA ALA A 3 42.47 50.91 43.22
C ALA A 3 42.68 49.40 43.46
N GLN A 4 41.91 48.57 42.73
CA GLN A 4 42.44 47.45 41.92
C GLN A 4 41.41 46.93 40.89
N THR A 5 41.96 46.53 39.74
CA THR A 5 41.41 46.15 38.42
C THR A 5 40.69 44.79 38.40
N PRO A 6 39.78 44.47 37.45
CA PRO A 6 38.93 43.28 37.48
C PRO A 6 39.57 42.05 36.83
N ILE A 7 39.22 40.86 37.34
CA ILE A 7 39.55 39.55 36.78
C ILE A 7 38.29 38.95 36.16
N SER A 8 38.42 38.58 34.89
CA SER A 8 37.52 37.72 34.12
C SER A 8 37.53 36.30 34.68
N ASP A 9 36.37 35.68 34.88
CA ASP A 9 36.24 34.24 34.62
C ASP A 9 34.80 33.84 34.33
N SER A 10 34.58 33.41 33.08
CA SER A 10 33.36 32.78 32.61
C SER A 10 33.44 31.28 32.85
N THR A 11 32.72 30.77 33.85
CA THR A 11 32.51 29.33 34.00
C THR A 11 31.10 28.97 33.51
N LYS A 12 31.06 28.47 32.27
CA LYS A 12 29.93 27.74 31.69
C LYS A 12 29.66 26.50 32.54
N ALA A 13 28.48 26.41 33.12
CA ALA A 13 27.95 25.18 33.69
C ALA A 13 27.75 24.15 32.56
N LYS A 14 28.63 23.14 32.52
CA LYS A 14 28.45 21.94 31.69
C LYS A 14 27.31 21.10 32.29
N SER A 15 26.20 21.06 31.58
CA SER A 15 25.16 20.04 31.78
C SER A 15 25.79 18.67 31.49
N LEU A 16 25.78 17.81 32.51
CA LEU A 16 26.16 16.40 32.44
C LEU A 16 25.01 15.63 31.78
N VAL A 17 24.99 15.60 30.45
CA VAL A 17 24.29 14.54 29.72
C VAL A 17 25.27 13.37 29.60
N PRO A 18 24.94 12.15 30.06
CA PRO A 18 25.76 10.99 29.78
C PRO A 18 25.71 10.75 28.27
N THR A 19 26.81 11.00 27.57
CA THR A 19 27.02 10.53 26.20
C THR A 19 27.07 9.00 26.22
N LEU A 20 25.92 8.37 26.00
CA LEU A 20 25.85 6.98 25.57
C LEU A 20 26.59 6.86 24.23
N PRO A 21 27.37 5.78 24.01
CA PRO A 21 28.11 5.60 22.77
C PRO A 21 27.13 5.54 21.60
N ALA A 22 27.45 6.26 20.53
CA ALA A 22 26.72 6.19 19.26
C ALA A 22 26.57 4.72 18.86
N SER A 23 25.36 4.18 19.01
CA SER A 23 25.06 2.81 18.65
C SER A 23 25.16 2.66 17.13
N ASN A 24 25.70 1.50 16.73
CA ASN A 24 25.91 1.03 15.35
C ASN A 24 24.60 0.99 14.52
N TYR A 25 23.99 2.13 14.20
CA TYR A 25 22.86 2.20 13.29
C TYR A 25 23.37 2.10 11.85
N GLN A 26 23.31 0.89 11.28
CA GLN A 26 23.59 0.66 9.87
C GLN A 26 22.45 1.26 9.01
N ARG A 27 22.82 1.94 7.90
CA ARG A 27 21.89 2.54 6.91
C ARG A 27 20.85 1.57 6.33
N THR A 28 21.11 0.28 6.47
CA THR A 28 20.24 -0.83 6.05
C THR A 28 20.21 -1.84 7.18
N ALA A 29 19.05 -2.41 7.46
CA ALA A 29 18.96 -3.56 8.36
C ALA A 29 20.01 -4.61 7.95
N PRO A 30 20.71 -5.26 8.90
CA PRO A 30 21.71 -6.27 8.57
C PRO A 30 21.07 -7.33 7.67
N LYS A 31 21.82 -7.83 6.67
CA LYS A 31 21.36 -8.90 5.78
C LYS A 31 21.10 -10.16 6.61
N GLN A 32 19.86 -10.33 7.06
CA GLN A 32 19.42 -11.52 7.77
C GLN A 32 18.98 -12.58 6.76
N LEU A 33 19.26 -13.84 7.07
CA LEU A 33 18.69 -14.97 6.36
C LEU A 33 17.17 -14.92 6.52
N SER A 34 16.46 -14.96 5.40
CA SER A 34 14.99 -14.98 5.38
C SER A 34 14.50 -16.01 4.38
N VAL A 35 13.36 -16.64 4.67
CA VAL A 35 12.74 -17.61 3.75
C VAL A 35 11.79 -16.88 2.80
N GLY A 36 12.12 -16.87 1.52
CA GLY A 36 11.29 -16.26 0.48
C GLY A 36 11.51 -16.92 -0.88
N LEU A 37 10.71 -16.55 -1.88
CA LEU A 37 10.99 -16.97 -3.25
C LEU A 37 12.34 -16.44 -3.71
N SER A 38 13.21 -17.36 -4.11
CA SER A 38 14.54 -17.07 -4.62
C SER A 38 14.89 -18.04 -5.74
N SER A 39 15.64 -17.60 -6.74
CA SER A 39 16.25 -18.51 -7.72
C SER A 39 17.33 -19.36 -7.04
N ARG A 40 17.58 -20.56 -7.57
CA ARG A 40 18.71 -21.39 -7.14
C ARG A 40 20.07 -20.79 -7.51
N ASN A 41 20.11 -19.83 -8.46
CA ASN A 41 21.29 -19.09 -8.88
C ASN A 41 22.51 -20.01 -9.15
N ILE A 42 22.28 -21.11 -9.88
CA ILE A 42 23.38 -22.03 -10.23
C ILE A 42 24.42 -21.27 -11.05
N SER A 43 25.67 -21.33 -10.59
CA SER A 43 26.81 -20.75 -11.29
C SER A 43 28.00 -21.71 -11.24
N CYS A 44 28.82 -21.70 -12.28
CA CYS A 44 30.00 -22.55 -12.37
C CYS A 44 31.24 -21.76 -11.93
N SER A 45 32.11 -22.34 -11.10
CA SER A 45 33.30 -21.66 -10.57
C SER A 45 34.34 -21.36 -11.66
N LYS A 46 34.38 -22.19 -12.72
CA LYS A 46 35.28 -22.06 -13.88
C LYS A 46 34.54 -22.43 -15.18
N ALA A 47 35.09 -22.07 -16.33
CA ALA A 47 34.52 -22.51 -17.60
C ALA A 47 34.55 -24.05 -17.72
N VAL A 48 33.44 -24.65 -18.14
CA VAL A 48 33.35 -26.11 -18.34
C VAL A 48 34.29 -26.53 -19.47
N SER A 49 35.24 -27.41 -19.15
CA SER A 49 36.26 -27.91 -20.07
C SER A 49 35.65 -28.75 -21.20
N GLN A 50 36.40 -28.95 -22.28
CA GLN A 50 35.96 -29.82 -23.36
C GLN A 50 35.82 -31.28 -22.91
N VAL A 51 36.72 -31.76 -22.05
CA VAL A 51 36.66 -33.11 -21.45
C VAL A 51 35.33 -33.31 -20.71
N ALA A 52 34.92 -32.34 -19.88
CA ALA A 52 33.66 -32.44 -19.16
C ALA A 52 32.43 -32.35 -20.08
N ARG A 53 32.49 -31.57 -21.17
CA ARG A 53 31.40 -31.48 -22.18
C ARG A 53 31.25 -32.75 -23.01
N ASP A 54 32.34 -33.49 -23.20
CA ASP A 54 32.37 -34.70 -24.01
C ASP A 54 32.05 -35.98 -23.21
N ALA A 55 32.03 -35.89 -21.88
CA ALA A 55 31.73 -37.02 -20.99
C ALA A 55 30.32 -37.58 -21.22
N GLN A 56 30.23 -38.90 -21.29
CA GLN A 56 28.99 -39.67 -21.39
C GLN A 56 28.41 -40.04 -20.02
N VAL A 57 29.26 -40.12 -18.99
CA VAL A 57 28.84 -40.45 -17.62
C VAL A 57 29.21 -39.33 -16.66
N ILE A 58 28.24 -38.88 -15.87
CA ILE A 58 28.43 -37.81 -14.88
C ILE A 58 28.38 -38.41 -13.49
N ILE A 59 29.43 -38.22 -12.70
CA ILE A 59 29.45 -38.54 -11.28
C ILE A 59 29.00 -37.28 -10.53
N ALA A 60 27.76 -37.28 -10.05
CA ALA A 60 27.12 -36.12 -9.46
C ALA A 60 27.20 -36.16 -7.93
N ILE A 61 27.82 -35.12 -7.35
CA ILE A 61 28.04 -34.99 -5.90
C ILE A 61 27.32 -33.74 -5.40
N ALA A 62 26.32 -33.92 -4.54
CA ALA A 62 25.71 -32.82 -3.79
C ALA A 62 26.50 -32.59 -2.50
N LEU A 63 26.88 -31.35 -2.23
CA LEU A 63 27.79 -30.99 -1.15
C LEU A 63 27.19 -29.93 -0.24
N HIS A 64 27.22 -30.18 1.08
CA HIS A 64 26.93 -29.18 2.10
C HIS A 64 27.71 -29.47 3.39
N ASN A 65 28.74 -28.67 3.70
CA ASN A 65 29.53 -28.79 4.93
C ASN A 65 30.17 -30.19 5.17
N GLN A 66 30.77 -30.79 4.14
CA GLN A 66 31.39 -32.13 4.20
C GLN A 66 32.88 -32.13 3.84
N ARG A 67 33.63 -31.09 4.24
CA ARG A 67 35.09 -30.93 4.02
C ARG A 67 35.91 -32.19 4.26
N ASP A 68 35.65 -32.91 5.36
CA ASP A 68 36.50 -34.01 5.79
C ASP A 68 36.25 -35.31 5.01
N HIS A 69 35.15 -35.39 4.26
CA HIS A 69 34.77 -36.60 3.52
C HIS A 69 34.94 -36.48 2.01
N LEU A 70 34.69 -35.29 1.45
CA LEU A 70 34.74 -35.03 0.02
C LEU A 70 36.06 -35.47 -0.67
N PRO A 71 37.27 -35.32 -0.08
CA PRO A 71 38.51 -35.75 -0.73
C PRO A 71 38.52 -37.24 -1.10
N ALA A 72 38.01 -38.11 -0.22
CA ALA A 72 37.97 -39.56 -0.46
C ALA A 72 36.94 -39.93 -1.55
N ALA A 73 35.78 -39.26 -1.54
CA ALA A 73 34.77 -39.42 -2.57
C ALA A 73 35.34 -39.05 -3.95
N LEU A 74 36.00 -37.90 -4.05
CA LEU A 74 36.61 -37.42 -5.29
C LEU A 74 37.74 -38.33 -5.78
N GLU A 75 38.60 -38.79 -4.89
CA GLU A 75 39.68 -39.71 -5.27
C GLU A 75 39.10 -41.01 -5.88
N SER A 76 38.06 -41.58 -5.29
CA SER A 76 37.42 -42.79 -5.83
C SER A 76 36.69 -42.56 -7.16
N ALA A 77 36.07 -41.39 -7.32
CA ALA A 77 35.45 -40.98 -8.57
C ALA A 77 36.49 -40.84 -9.70
N MET A 78 37.64 -40.25 -9.40
CA MET A 78 38.72 -40.09 -10.36
C MET A 78 39.41 -41.40 -10.72
N ARG A 79 39.44 -42.39 -9.83
CA ARG A 79 40.03 -43.72 -10.11
C ARG A 79 39.17 -44.60 -11.03
N GLN A 80 37.93 -44.21 -11.34
CA GLN A 80 37.09 -44.99 -12.24
C GLN A 80 37.72 -45.09 -13.64
N THR A 81 37.62 -46.27 -14.26
CA THR A 81 38.11 -46.53 -15.62
C THR A 81 37.53 -45.51 -16.61
N LEU A 82 36.22 -45.25 -16.53
CA LEU A 82 35.53 -44.25 -17.33
C LEU A 82 36.06 -42.82 -17.14
N PHE A 83 36.48 -42.45 -15.93
CA PHE A 83 37.05 -41.12 -15.70
C PHE A 83 38.46 -41.01 -16.29
N GLN A 84 39.26 -42.05 -16.14
CA GLN A 84 40.61 -42.13 -16.69
C GLN A 84 40.62 -42.14 -18.23
N SER A 85 39.60 -42.72 -18.87
CA SER A 85 39.44 -42.69 -20.33
C SER A 85 38.85 -41.39 -20.87
N GLY A 86 38.38 -40.50 -19.98
CA GLY A 86 37.73 -39.23 -20.35
C GLY A 86 36.26 -39.36 -20.73
N GLU A 87 35.67 -40.56 -20.57
CA GLU A 87 34.25 -40.83 -20.81
C GLU A 87 33.37 -40.42 -19.63
N ALA A 88 33.95 -40.24 -18.43
CA ALA A 88 33.27 -39.71 -17.26
C ALA A 88 33.86 -38.40 -16.76
N CYS A 89 33.01 -37.56 -16.15
CA CYS A 89 33.43 -36.39 -15.40
C CYS A 89 32.70 -36.27 -14.06
N VAL A 90 33.25 -35.49 -13.13
CA VAL A 90 32.65 -35.24 -11.83
C VAL A 90 32.01 -33.85 -11.84
N VAL A 91 30.77 -33.76 -11.38
CA VAL A 91 30.07 -32.49 -11.17
C VAL A 91 29.69 -32.37 -9.70
N ILE A 92 30.29 -31.40 -9.02
CA ILE A 92 30.02 -31.09 -7.61
C ILE A 92 29.08 -29.89 -7.57
N LEU A 93 27.98 -29.98 -6.81
CA LEU A 93 27.14 -28.83 -6.49
C LEU A 93 27.24 -28.51 -5.00
N ASP A 94 27.86 -27.38 -4.72
CA ASP A 94 27.96 -26.79 -3.38
C ASP A 94 26.71 -25.98 -3.05
N ASP A 95 25.92 -26.49 -2.10
CA ASP A 95 24.68 -25.88 -1.61
C ASP A 95 24.95 -25.00 -0.39
N GLN A 96 25.69 -23.90 -0.60
CA GLN A 96 26.00 -22.90 0.43
C GLN A 96 26.82 -23.44 1.63
N SER A 97 27.85 -24.26 1.38
CA SER A 97 28.76 -24.67 2.45
C SER A 97 29.49 -23.49 3.08
N THR A 98 29.77 -23.63 4.37
CA THR A 98 30.44 -22.63 5.21
C THR A 98 31.80 -23.12 5.75
N ASP A 99 32.16 -24.38 5.47
CA ASP A 99 33.44 -24.97 5.79
C ASP A 99 34.49 -24.80 4.66
N ASP A 100 35.76 -25.08 4.97
CA ASP A 100 36.89 -24.90 4.05
C ASP A 100 37.09 -26.09 3.10
N TRP A 101 36.00 -26.68 2.58
CA TRP A 101 36.05 -27.87 1.71
C TRP A 101 36.89 -27.65 0.44
N LYS A 102 36.90 -26.42 -0.10
CA LYS A 102 37.67 -26.07 -1.30
C LYS A 102 39.17 -26.23 -1.10
N GLU A 103 39.69 -25.86 0.06
CA GLU A 103 41.11 -26.02 0.37
C GLU A 103 41.48 -27.49 0.52
N ALA A 104 40.61 -28.30 1.14
CA ALA A 104 40.83 -29.74 1.28
C ALA A 104 40.93 -30.47 -0.08
N CYS A 105 40.29 -29.95 -1.12
CA CYS A 105 40.25 -30.56 -2.46
C CYS A 105 41.02 -29.77 -3.53
N ARG A 106 41.82 -28.76 -3.16
CA ARG A 106 42.38 -27.76 -4.09
C ARG A 106 43.01 -28.35 -5.35
N ILE A 107 43.82 -29.40 -5.21
CA ILE A 107 44.50 -30.06 -6.34
C ILE A 107 43.49 -30.73 -7.27
N THR A 108 42.58 -31.51 -6.69
CA THR A 108 41.55 -32.25 -7.43
C THR A 108 40.59 -31.32 -8.19
N LEU A 109 40.23 -30.18 -7.58
CA LEU A 109 39.32 -29.21 -8.19
C LEU A 109 39.89 -28.55 -9.46
N GLU A 110 41.20 -28.53 -9.66
CA GLU A 110 41.84 -27.99 -10.86
C GLU A 110 41.74 -28.93 -12.07
N HIS A 111 41.47 -30.23 -11.85
CA HIS A 111 41.40 -31.20 -12.94
C HIS A 111 40.33 -30.81 -13.99
N PRO A 112 40.60 -30.98 -15.31
CA PRO A 112 39.66 -30.60 -16.37
C PRO A 112 38.36 -31.41 -16.33
N GLY A 113 38.39 -32.65 -15.87
CA GLY A 113 37.21 -33.51 -15.67
C GLY A 113 36.41 -33.24 -14.39
N VAL A 114 36.73 -32.19 -13.62
CA VAL A 114 35.98 -31.81 -12.41
C VAL A 114 35.32 -30.44 -12.62
N VAL A 115 33.99 -30.42 -12.50
CA VAL A 115 33.14 -29.23 -12.61
C VAL A 115 32.60 -28.89 -11.22
N VAL A 116 32.71 -27.62 -10.84
CA VAL A 116 32.21 -27.12 -9.56
C VAL A 116 31.11 -26.11 -9.82
N LEU A 117 29.94 -26.39 -9.25
CA LEU A 117 28.77 -25.54 -9.26
C LEU A 117 28.53 -24.99 -7.85
N HIS A 118 28.06 -23.75 -7.79
CA HIS A 118 27.52 -23.12 -6.60
C HIS A 118 26.04 -22.85 -6.81
N GLY A 119 25.22 -23.13 -5.80
CA GLY A 119 23.80 -22.81 -5.83
C GLY A 119 23.21 -22.64 -4.43
N ASN A 120 21.93 -22.30 -4.41
CA ASN A 120 21.07 -22.30 -3.23
C ASN A 120 19.89 -23.21 -3.52
N CYS A 121 19.99 -24.46 -3.11
CA CYS A 121 18.97 -25.49 -3.32
C CYS A 121 18.16 -25.70 -2.04
N GLY A 122 18.81 -25.69 -0.88
CA GLY A 122 18.23 -25.71 0.46
C GLY A 122 17.86 -27.10 1.00
N THR A 123 17.82 -28.13 0.15
CA THR A 123 17.63 -29.53 0.55
C THR A 123 18.45 -30.45 -0.37
N ALA A 124 18.83 -31.64 0.13
CA ALA A 124 19.55 -32.63 -0.68
C ALA A 124 18.76 -33.05 -1.93
N ALA A 125 17.44 -33.26 -1.81
CA ALA A 125 16.56 -33.57 -2.95
C ALA A 125 16.66 -32.49 -4.06
N ARG A 126 16.60 -31.21 -3.68
CA ARG A 126 16.69 -30.09 -4.61
C ARG A 126 18.08 -29.94 -5.19
N ALA A 127 19.14 -30.17 -4.40
CA ALA A 127 20.52 -30.14 -4.87
C ALA A 127 20.78 -31.23 -5.93
N ARG A 128 20.29 -32.45 -5.70
CA ARG A 128 20.36 -33.54 -6.69
C ARG A 128 19.55 -33.24 -7.94
N ASN A 129 18.34 -32.71 -7.80
CA ASN A 129 17.55 -32.28 -8.95
C ASN A 129 18.21 -31.14 -9.74
N ALA A 130 18.88 -30.21 -9.05
CA ALA A 130 19.66 -29.14 -9.67
C ALA A 130 20.85 -29.66 -10.46
N LEU A 131 21.54 -30.69 -9.96
CA LEU A 131 22.57 -31.41 -10.71
C LEU A 131 21.99 -32.07 -11.96
N LEU A 132 20.87 -32.79 -11.84
CA LEU A 132 20.21 -33.42 -12.99
C LEU A 132 19.78 -32.40 -14.05
N ASP A 133 19.17 -31.29 -13.63
CA ASP A 133 18.79 -30.21 -14.54
C ASP A 133 20.01 -29.57 -15.22
N TYR A 134 21.08 -29.33 -14.47
CA TYR A 134 22.32 -28.76 -15.04
C TYR A 134 22.93 -29.70 -16.09
N VAL A 135 22.96 -31.00 -15.81
CA VAL A 135 23.46 -31.99 -16.78
C VAL A 135 22.59 -31.99 -18.03
N ASP A 136 21.27 -32.06 -17.87
CA ASP A 136 20.32 -32.06 -18.98
C ASP A 136 20.46 -30.80 -19.86
N ASP A 137 20.69 -29.63 -19.26
CA ASP A 137 20.74 -28.34 -19.97
C ASP A 137 22.12 -28.00 -20.54
N HIS A 138 23.22 -28.47 -19.93
CA HIS A 138 24.58 -27.98 -20.24
C HIS A 138 25.58 -29.05 -20.68
N LEU A 139 25.28 -30.35 -20.49
CA LEU A 139 26.16 -31.46 -20.85
C LEU A 139 25.44 -32.41 -21.83
N PRO A 140 25.25 -32.00 -23.10
CA PRO A 140 24.37 -32.70 -24.04
C PRO A 140 24.86 -34.08 -24.49
N ARG A 141 26.13 -34.42 -24.23
CA ARG A 141 26.68 -35.76 -24.49
C ARG A 141 26.54 -36.72 -23.31
N ALA A 142 26.16 -36.22 -22.13
CA ALA A 142 25.92 -37.07 -20.98
C ALA A 142 24.71 -37.97 -21.25
N GLU A 143 24.90 -39.28 -21.08
CA GLU A 143 23.87 -40.30 -21.18
C GLU A 143 23.40 -40.76 -19.80
N TRP A 144 24.29 -40.73 -18.80
CA TRP A 144 24.05 -41.23 -17.46
C TRP A 144 24.55 -40.28 -16.38
N VAL A 145 23.81 -40.22 -15.27
CA VAL A 145 24.18 -39.50 -14.05
C VAL A 145 24.21 -40.49 -12.88
N ALA A 146 25.40 -40.77 -12.39
CA ALA A 146 25.67 -41.62 -11.23
C ALA A 146 25.71 -40.75 -9.96
N ARG A 147 24.84 -41.04 -8.99
CA ARG A 147 24.85 -40.34 -7.69
C ARG A 147 26.03 -40.83 -6.83
N LEU A 148 26.80 -39.90 -6.27
CA LEU A 148 27.76 -40.20 -5.22
C LEU A 148 27.59 -39.16 -4.12
N ASP A 149 27.19 -39.57 -2.91
CA ASP A 149 27.15 -38.64 -1.77
C ASP A 149 28.60 -38.33 -1.33
N ALA A 150 28.84 -37.12 -0.80
CA ALA A 150 30.22 -36.66 -0.53
C ALA A 150 30.93 -37.43 0.61
N ASP A 151 30.20 -38.25 1.37
CA ASP A 151 30.73 -39.14 2.41
C ASP A 151 30.83 -40.62 2.02
N ASP A 152 30.49 -40.94 0.77
CA ASP A 152 30.61 -42.26 0.18
C ASP A 152 31.83 -42.37 -0.76
N VAL A 153 32.21 -43.60 -1.09
CA VAL A 153 33.39 -43.91 -1.93
C VAL A 153 33.03 -45.04 -2.89
N LEU A 154 33.33 -44.91 -4.19
CA LEU A 154 33.08 -45.98 -5.17
C LEU A 154 33.91 -47.23 -4.84
N ALA A 155 33.33 -48.43 -5.01
CA ALA A 155 33.87 -49.64 -4.41
C ALA A 155 35.03 -50.28 -5.18
N ALA A 156 35.00 -50.21 -6.52
CA ALA A 156 36.02 -50.71 -7.44
C ALA A 156 36.22 -49.74 -8.61
N GLU A 157 37.34 -49.84 -9.33
CA GLU A 157 37.67 -48.95 -10.46
C GLU A 157 36.72 -49.11 -11.66
N ASP A 158 36.07 -50.27 -11.80
CA ASP A 158 35.14 -50.63 -12.87
C ASP A 158 33.65 -50.65 -12.42
N SER A 159 33.37 -50.16 -11.20
CA SER A 159 32.01 -50.13 -10.63
C SER A 159 31.03 -49.42 -11.56
N LEU A 160 31.33 -48.21 -12.02
CA LEU A 160 30.42 -47.45 -12.87
C LEU A 160 30.32 -48.02 -14.29
N GLU A 161 31.43 -48.48 -14.86
CA GLU A 161 31.49 -49.05 -16.21
C GLU A 161 30.52 -50.21 -16.36
N THR A 162 30.51 -51.13 -15.39
CA THR A 162 29.64 -52.31 -15.44
C THR A 162 28.16 -51.95 -15.33
N LEU A 163 27.80 -51.04 -14.41
CA LEU A 163 26.41 -50.62 -14.23
C LEU A 163 25.87 -49.85 -15.43
N VAL A 164 26.68 -48.97 -16.02
CA VAL A 164 26.33 -48.21 -17.23
C VAL A 164 26.19 -49.14 -18.43
N ALA A 165 27.08 -50.11 -18.59
CA ALA A 165 27.00 -51.11 -19.67
C ALA A 165 25.69 -51.92 -19.57
N GLU A 166 25.30 -52.39 -18.39
CA GLU A 166 24.02 -53.09 -18.19
C GLU A 166 22.83 -52.16 -18.46
N GLY A 167 22.89 -50.91 -18.01
CA GLY A 167 21.85 -49.91 -18.29
C GLY A 167 21.67 -49.67 -19.79
N ASN A 168 22.75 -49.64 -20.56
CA ASN A 168 22.73 -49.51 -22.01
C ASN A 168 22.21 -50.78 -22.69
N ALA A 169 22.70 -51.96 -22.28
CA ALA A 169 22.27 -53.24 -22.84
C ALA A 169 20.78 -53.53 -22.63
N SER A 170 20.24 -53.13 -21.48
CA SER A 170 18.82 -53.31 -21.13
C SER A 170 17.90 -52.20 -21.64
N GLY A 171 18.45 -51.11 -22.18
CA GLY A 171 17.67 -49.91 -22.52
C GLY A 171 17.02 -49.24 -21.30
N ALA A 172 17.59 -49.42 -20.11
CA ALA A 172 17.04 -48.91 -18.87
C ALA A 172 17.10 -47.37 -18.80
N GLN A 173 16.17 -46.80 -18.02
CA GLN A 173 16.18 -45.39 -17.63
C GLN A 173 16.83 -45.18 -16.26
N TYR A 174 16.97 -46.23 -15.45
CA TYR A 174 17.65 -46.19 -14.17
C TYR A 174 18.34 -47.51 -13.85
N VAL A 175 19.45 -47.46 -13.12
CA VAL A 175 20.20 -48.63 -12.65
C VAL A 175 20.38 -48.54 -11.14
N ILE A 176 20.19 -49.65 -10.44
CA ILE A 176 20.35 -49.76 -8.99
C ILE A 176 21.49 -50.75 -8.68
N GLY A 177 22.49 -50.29 -7.94
CA GLY A 177 23.64 -51.09 -7.50
C GLY A 177 23.59 -51.52 -6.03
N SER A 178 24.37 -52.54 -5.67
CA SER A 178 24.63 -52.92 -4.28
C SER A 178 25.61 -51.97 -3.59
N ASN A 179 25.64 -51.93 -2.25
CA ASN A 179 26.68 -51.21 -1.50
C ASN A 179 27.24 -52.02 -0.32
N TYR A 180 28.52 -51.77 0.00
CA TYR A 180 29.07 -52.09 1.30
C TYR A 180 28.56 -51.11 2.35
N LEU A 181 28.49 -51.51 3.61
CA LEU A 181 28.09 -50.63 4.72
C LEU A 181 29.33 -50.31 5.56
N ARG A 182 29.57 -49.03 5.84
CA ARG A 182 30.73 -48.55 6.61
C ARG A 182 30.26 -47.76 7.83
N MET A 183 30.87 -48.00 8.99
CA MET A 183 30.67 -47.20 10.20
C MET A 183 32.02 -46.65 10.65
N GLY A 184 32.22 -45.34 10.51
CA GLY A 184 33.54 -44.73 10.64
C GLY A 184 34.50 -45.24 9.57
N GLN A 185 35.63 -45.83 9.97
CA GLN A 185 36.60 -46.45 9.06
C GLN A 185 36.40 -47.97 8.85
N SER A 186 35.45 -48.58 9.56
CA SER A 186 35.24 -50.04 9.53
C SER A 186 34.14 -50.44 8.55
N THR A 187 34.46 -51.29 7.59
CA THR A 187 33.48 -51.95 6.72
C THR A 187 32.80 -53.08 7.49
N LEU A 188 31.47 -53.07 7.52
CA LEU A 188 30.68 -54.14 8.12
C LEU A 188 30.75 -55.39 7.24
N SER A 189 30.70 -56.58 7.85
CA SER A 189 30.71 -57.86 7.13
C SER A 189 29.48 -58.08 6.25
N ARG A 190 28.40 -57.34 6.52
CA ARG A 190 27.13 -57.39 5.78
C ARG A 190 27.14 -56.42 4.59
N ILE A 191 26.61 -56.89 3.46
CA ILE A 191 26.46 -56.13 2.21
C ILE A 191 24.97 -55.82 2.02
N ASN A 192 24.65 -54.59 1.59
CA ASN A 192 23.30 -54.25 1.15
C ASN A 192 23.15 -54.58 -0.34
N VAL A 193 22.67 -55.79 -0.62
CA VAL A 193 22.67 -56.35 -1.98
C VAL A 193 21.44 -55.90 -2.76
N ALA A 194 21.67 -55.39 -3.96
CA ALA A 194 20.62 -55.14 -4.94
C ALA A 194 20.20 -56.45 -5.63
N ASP A 195 19.24 -57.17 -5.03
CA ASP A 195 18.73 -58.45 -5.55
C ASP A 195 17.60 -58.23 -6.57
N LYS A 196 17.85 -58.58 -7.83
CA LYS A 196 16.89 -58.49 -8.94
C LYS A 196 15.59 -59.28 -8.67
N ALA A 197 15.68 -60.47 -8.06
CA ALA A 197 14.52 -61.33 -7.79
C ALA A 197 13.65 -60.81 -6.63
N LEU A 198 14.23 -59.96 -5.78
CA LEU A 198 13.54 -59.26 -4.70
C LEU A 198 12.93 -57.94 -5.20
N LEU A 199 13.75 -57.08 -5.80
CA LEU A 199 13.39 -55.70 -6.12
C LEU A 199 12.42 -55.57 -7.30
N LEU A 200 12.49 -56.47 -8.29
CA LEU A 200 11.59 -56.43 -9.46
C LEU A 200 10.30 -57.23 -9.27
N ASN A 201 10.08 -57.85 -8.10
CA ASN A 201 8.84 -58.53 -7.77
C ASN A 201 8.02 -57.69 -6.79
N ARG A 202 6.88 -57.16 -7.23
CA ARG A 202 6.03 -56.23 -6.45
C ARG A 202 5.65 -56.75 -5.05
N THR A 203 5.26 -58.02 -4.93
CA THR A 203 4.88 -58.61 -3.64
C THR A 203 6.07 -58.74 -2.70
N ARG A 204 7.22 -59.19 -3.21
CA ARG A 204 8.45 -59.32 -2.41
C ARG A 204 9.02 -57.94 -2.03
N LEU A 205 8.96 -56.98 -2.95
CA LEU A 205 9.35 -55.59 -2.71
C LEU A 205 8.50 -54.94 -1.60
N LEU A 206 7.17 -55.12 -1.63
CA LEU A 206 6.29 -54.62 -0.57
C LEU A 206 6.67 -55.21 0.79
N ALA A 207 6.83 -56.53 0.87
CA ALA A 207 7.21 -57.21 2.10
C ALA A 207 8.57 -56.71 2.63
N PHE A 208 9.54 -56.52 1.72
CA PHE A 208 10.86 -55.98 2.05
C PHE A 208 10.77 -54.54 2.58
N ILE A 209 10.03 -53.66 1.91
CA ILE A 209 9.84 -52.28 2.34
C ILE A 209 9.16 -52.20 3.70
N GLN A 210 8.12 -53.01 3.93
CA GLN A 210 7.46 -53.09 5.23
C GLN A 210 8.41 -53.58 6.32
N ALA A 211 9.24 -54.58 6.04
CA ALA A 211 10.14 -55.15 7.01
C ALA A 211 11.27 -54.19 7.45
N PHE A 212 11.84 -53.37 6.56
CA PHE A 212 12.84 -52.37 6.98
C PHE A 212 12.25 -51.03 7.47
N CYS A 213 11.02 -50.69 7.07
CA CYS A 213 10.36 -49.47 7.53
C CYS A 213 9.60 -49.65 8.86
N LEU A 214 9.05 -50.84 9.12
CA LEU A 214 8.17 -51.12 10.25
C LEU A 214 8.66 -52.25 11.16
N GLY A 215 9.64 -53.04 10.72
CA GLY A 215 10.26 -54.12 11.49
C GLY A 215 11.74 -53.86 11.76
N ASP A 216 12.42 -54.88 12.28
CA ASP A 216 13.84 -54.81 12.68
C ASP A 216 14.80 -55.27 11.57
N GLN A 217 14.43 -55.10 10.29
CA GLN A 217 15.29 -55.53 9.19
C GLN A 217 16.46 -54.56 9.00
N GLU A 218 17.68 -55.10 9.02
CA GLU A 218 18.93 -54.32 8.90
C GLU A 218 19.31 -53.96 7.46
N GLN A 219 18.72 -54.63 6.46
CA GLN A 219 18.89 -54.30 5.04
C GLN A 219 17.84 -53.27 4.62
N GLU A 220 18.29 -52.25 3.89
CA GLU A 220 17.43 -51.16 3.41
C GLU A 220 17.40 -51.15 1.89
N LEU A 221 16.45 -50.41 1.31
CA LEU A 221 16.44 -50.20 -0.13
C LEU A 221 17.76 -49.55 -0.57
N PRO A 222 18.51 -50.10 -1.55
CA PRO A 222 19.80 -49.55 -1.99
C PRO A 222 19.63 -48.29 -2.85
N SER A 223 18.91 -47.29 -2.33
CA SER A 223 18.51 -46.08 -3.03
C SER A 223 19.63 -45.06 -3.23
N CYS A 224 20.70 -45.16 -2.45
CA CYS A 224 21.88 -44.32 -2.59
C CYS A 224 22.71 -44.65 -3.84
N ASN A 225 22.51 -45.84 -4.42
CA ASN A 225 23.31 -46.37 -5.53
C ASN A 225 22.55 -46.28 -6.85
N LEU A 226 21.95 -45.12 -7.10
CA LEU A 226 21.08 -44.87 -8.24
C LEU A 226 21.85 -44.18 -9.36
N ILE A 227 21.81 -44.77 -10.56
CA ILE A 227 22.25 -44.13 -11.80
C ILE A 227 21.01 -43.83 -12.64
N LEU A 228 20.87 -42.58 -13.11
CA LEU A 228 19.74 -42.12 -13.90
C LEU A 228 20.18 -41.80 -15.33
N ARG A 229 19.37 -42.19 -16.31
CA ARG A 229 19.54 -41.75 -17.69
C ARG A 229 19.22 -40.25 -17.79
N THR A 230 20.02 -39.50 -18.53
CA THR A 230 19.75 -38.07 -18.82
C THR A 230 18.48 -37.92 -19.65
N GLN A 231 17.86 -36.74 -19.60
CA GLN A 231 16.60 -36.44 -20.30
C GLN A 231 15.43 -37.40 -19.94
N SER A 232 15.52 -38.12 -18.82
CA SER A 232 14.50 -39.12 -18.41
C SER A 232 13.28 -38.52 -17.72
N SER A 233 13.32 -37.22 -17.37
CA SER A 233 12.36 -36.51 -16.49
C SER A 233 12.24 -37.07 -15.06
N ILE A 234 13.06 -38.06 -14.69
CA ILE A 234 13.09 -38.62 -13.34
C ILE A 234 13.75 -37.60 -12.40
N ARG A 235 13.07 -37.26 -11.30
CA ARG A 235 13.52 -36.30 -10.28
C ARG A 235 13.18 -36.80 -8.88
N TYR A 236 14.01 -36.44 -7.92
CA TYR A 236 13.80 -36.73 -6.50
C TYR A 236 12.59 -35.97 -5.97
N PRO A 237 11.68 -36.61 -5.21
CA PRO A 237 10.58 -35.92 -4.56
C PRO A 237 11.11 -34.92 -3.52
N ASP A 238 10.50 -33.74 -3.44
CA ASP A 238 10.91 -32.68 -2.51
C ASP A 238 10.46 -32.98 -1.07
N ILE A 239 11.14 -33.95 -0.45
CA ILE A 239 11.00 -34.29 0.98
C ILE A 239 12.35 -34.13 1.69
N ARG A 240 12.29 -33.84 2.99
CA ARG A 240 13.48 -33.55 3.80
C ARG A 240 14.35 -34.76 4.11
N SER A 241 13.81 -35.96 4.01
CA SER A 241 14.49 -37.20 4.35
C SER A 241 13.84 -38.37 3.62
N ALA A 242 14.64 -39.37 3.26
CA ALA A 242 14.25 -40.58 2.53
C ALA A 242 13.72 -40.31 1.10
N GLU A 243 14.02 -39.15 0.51
CA GLU A 243 13.65 -38.77 -0.86
C GLU A 243 14.06 -39.80 -1.90
N ASP A 244 15.21 -40.42 -1.69
CA ASP A 244 15.77 -41.43 -2.55
C ASP A 244 15.06 -42.78 -2.40
N HIS A 245 14.73 -43.20 -1.18
CA HIS A 245 13.89 -44.37 -0.95
C HIS A 245 12.51 -44.19 -1.61
N TRP A 246 11.90 -43.01 -1.49
CA TRP A 246 10.63 -42.71 -2.15
C TRP A 246 10.74 -42.76 -3.67
N LEU A 247 11.79 -42.18 -4.24
CA LEU A 247 12.05 -42.22 -5.67
C LEU A 247 12.21 -43.68 -6.15
N VAL A 248 13.12 -44.42 -5.54
CA VAL A 248 13.45 -45.79 -5.98
C VAL A 248 12.30 -46.75 -5.76
N ALA A 249 11.58 -46.66 -4.65
CA ALA A 249 10.36 -47.44 -4.44
C ALA A 249 9.30 -47.14 -5.52
N SER A 250 9.11 -45.86 -5.89
CA SER A 250 8.15 -45.51 -6.94
C SER A 250 8.56 -46.03 -8.32
N LEU A 251 9.85 -45.99 -8.65
CA LEU A 251 10.38 -46.52 -9.90
C LEU A 251 10.19 -48.04 -9.97
N LEU A 252 10.53 -48.76 -8.91
CA LEU A 252 10.39 -50.22 -8.84
C LEU A 252 8.93 -50.69 -8.84
N VAL A 253 8.00 -49.90 -8.28
CA VAL A 253 6.57 -50.25 -8.25
C VAL A 253 5.88 -49.95 -9.58
N PHE A 254 6.11 -48.76 -10.15
CA PHE A 254 5.35 -48.27 -11.31
C PHE A 254 6.06 -48.43 -12.65
N LYS A 255 7.39 -48.55 -12.66
CA LYS A 255 8.20 -48.65 -13.88
C LYS A 255 9.31 -49.73 -13.77
N PRO A 256 9.05 -50.92 -13.18
CA PRO A 256 10.08 -51.95 -13.01
C PRO A 256 10.72 -52.38 -14.34
N GLU A 257 9.97 -52.30 -15.45
CA GLU A 257 10.42 -52.63 -16.79
C GLU A 257 11.44 -51.63 -17.36
N LYS A 258 11.56 -50.44 -16.78
CA LYS A 258 12.52 -49.41 -17.18
C LYS A 258 13.79 -49.41 -16.33
N GLY A 259 13.92 -50.36 -15.41
CA GLY A 259 15.03 -50.44 -14.46
C GLY A 259 15.95 -51.63 -14.71
N ALA A 260 17.24 -51.44 -14.43
CA ALA A 260 18.19 -52.53 -14.27
C ALA A 260 18.64 -52.63 -12.80
N VAL A 261 18.81 -53.86 -12.31
CA VAL A 261 19.28 -54.16 -10.94
C VAL A 261 20.56 -54.96 -11.05
N VAL A 262 21.66 -54.42 -10.55
CA VAL A 262 23.01 -54.97 -10.68
C VAL A 262 23.56 -55.32 -9.30
N GLY A 263 23.66 -56.62 -9.03
CA GLY A 263 24.15 -57.12 -7.74
C GLY A 263 25.67 -57.00 -7.56
N THR A 264 26.43 -57.13 -8.65
CA THR A 264 27.90 -57.11 -8.69
C THR A 264 28.42 -56.54 -10.01
N PRO A 265 29.56 -55.80 -10.05
CA PRO A 265 30.36 -55.37 -8.90
C PRO A 265 29.59 -54.41 -7.99
N ILE A 266 30.07 -54.26 -6.75
CA ILE A 266 29.44 -53.36 -5.76
C ILE A 266 29.63 -51.91 -6.23
N TYR A 267 28.63 -51.06 -6.01
CA TYR A 267 28.65 -49.66 -6.43
C TYR A 267 29.57 -48.82 -5.54
N CYS A 268 29.28 -48.74 -4.24
CA CYS A 268 30.02 -47.90 -3.30
C CYS A 268 30.12 -48.51 -1.89
N TYR A 269 30.96 -47.90 -1.05
CA TYR A 269 30.94 -47.98 0.40
C TYR A 269 30.04 -46.88 0.95
N TYR A 270 28.90 -47.25 1.52
CA TYR A 270 27.92 -46.34 2.09
C TYR A 270 28.21 -46.04 3.56
N SER A 271 28.32 -44.76 3.92
CA SER A 271 28.61 -44.30 5.28
C SER A 271 27.36 -44.28 6.18
N LEU A 272 27.44 -44.96 7.34
CA LEU A 272 26.40 -44.96 8.38
C LEU A 272 26.66 -43.93 9.49
N SER A 273 27.78 -43.20 9.45
CA SER A 273 28.30 -42.38 10.55
C SER A 273 28.06 -40.86 10.42
N GLY A 274 27.02 -40.44 9.70
CA GLY A 274 26.65 -39.02 9.57
C GLY A 274 26.51 -38.31 10.94
N GLN A 275 27.12 -37.13 11.08
CA GLN A 275 27.38 -36.47 12.37
C GLN A 275 26.14 -36.28 13.28
N VAL A 276 26.37 -36.74 14.51
CA VAL A 276 25.58 -36.59 15.74
C VAL A 276 25.62 -35.14 16.22
N THR A 277 24.50 -34.40 16.14
CA THR A 277 24.14 -33.31 17.12
C THR A 277 22.69 -32.78 17.00
N SER A 278 21.77 -33.52 16.36
CA SER A 278 20.32 -33.24 16.40
C SER A 278 19.47 -34.52 16.36
N GLU A 279 20.01 -35.60 16.93
CA GLU A 279 19.59 -36.98 16.66
C GLU A 279 18.14 -37.30 17.03
N ASN A 280 17.57 -36.74 18.11
CA ASN A 280 16.22 -37.12 18.53
C ASN A 280 15.12 -36.61 17.57
N ARG A 281 15.32 -35.43 16.96
CA ARG A 281 14.35 -34.84 16.03
C ARG A 281 14.48 -35.47 14.64
N ILE A 282 15.71 -35.76 14.21
CA ILE A 282 15.98 -36.48 12.96
C ILE A 282 15.48 -37.93 13.03
N LYS A 283 15.71 -38.64 14.15
CA LYS A 283 15.22 -40.02 14.33
C LYS A 283 13.69 -40.10 14.28
N GLN A 284 12.96 -39.15 14.87
CA GLN A 284 11.50 -39.10 14.78
C GLN A 284 10.99 -38.78 13.37
N GLU A 285 11.59 -37.79 12.70
CA GLU A 285 11.24 -37.44 11.32
C GLU A 285 11.51 -38.60 10.36
N TRP A 286 12.67 -39.23 10.50
CA TRP A 286 13.09 -40.38 9.72
C TRP A 286 12.16 -41.58 9.91
N ALA A 287 11.82 -41.93 11.17
CA ALA A 287 10.85 -42.98 11.46
C ALA A 287 9.46 -42.67 10.86
N ARG A 288 9.05 -41.40 10.91
CA ARG A 288 7.80 -40.93 10.29
C ARG A 288 7.82 -41.09 8.77
N GLN A 289 8.90 -40.72 8.09
CA GLN A 289 8.99 -40.85 6.63
C GLN A 289 9.03 -42.32 6.18
N ARG A 290 9.67 -43.21 6.95
CA ARG A 290 9.64 -44.67 6.71
C ARG A 290 8.25 -45.26 6.87
N PHE A 291 7.56 -44.90 7.94
CA PHE A 291 6.17 -45.30 8.12
C PHE A 291 5.30 -44.85 6.94
N ARG A 292 5.47 -43.59 6.50
CA ARG A 292 4.73 -43.05 5.35
C ARG A 292 5.07 -43.78 4.04
N LEU A 293 6.34 -44.09 3.80
CA LEU A 293 6.77 -44.84 2.63
C LEU A 293 6.12 -46.23 2.59
N ALA A 294 6.18 -46.99 3.69
CA ALA A 294 5.59 -48.32 3.76
C ALA A 294 4.08 -48.30 3.48
N ARG A 295 3.35 -47.33 4.06
CA ARG A 295 1.91 -47.18 3.84
C ARG A 295 1.56 -46.70 2.43
N ALA A 296 2.38 -45.85 1.84
CA ALA A 296 2.19 -45.42 0.45
C ALA A 296 2.40 -46.58 -0.52
N VAL A 297 3.50 -47.34 -0.36
CA VAL A 297 3.81 -48.51 -1.21
C VAL A 297 2.76 -49.61 -1.06
N GLU A 298 2.31 -49.89 0.16
CA GLU A 298 1.18 -50.80 0.42
C GLU A 298 -0.05 -50.40 -0.41
N ARG A 299 -0.36 -49.10 -0.45
CA ARG A 299 -1.49 -48.58 -1.21
C ARG A 299 -1.24 -48.64 -2.72
N TRP A 300 -0.03 -48.36 -3.20
CA TRP A 300 0.33 -48.44 -4.62
C TRP A 300 0.17 -49.87 -5.14
N VAL A 301 0.70 -50.86 -4.41
CA VAL A 301 0.62 -52.26 -4.80
C VAL A 301 -0.83 -52.74 -4.79
N ALA A 302 -1.61 -52.41 -3.75
CA ALA A 302 -3.03 -52.76 -3.71
C ALA A 302 -3.82 -52.21 -4.91
N ILE A 303 -3.58 -50.95 -5.30
CA ILE A 303 -4.25 -50.32 -6.45
C ILE A 303 -3.88 -51.00 -7.77
N LEU A 304 -2.59 -51.35 -7.95
CA LEU A 304 -2.13 -52.06 -9.14
C LEU A 304 -2.66 -53.50 -9.20
N ASP A 305 -2.82 -54.16 -8.06
CA ASP A 305 -3.41 -55.51 -7.96
C ASP A 305 -4.92 -55.50 -8.23
N GLU A 306 -5.60 -54.40 -7.91
CA GLU A 306 -6.99 -54.13 -8.32
C GLU A 306 -7.14 -53.85 -9.84
N GLY A 307 -6.04 -53.70 -10.59
CA GLY A 307 -6.06 -53.43 -12.03
C GLY A 307 -6.50 -52.01 -12.38
N LEU A 308 -6.44 -51.07 -11.43
CA LEU A 308 -6.87 -49.69 -11.63
C LEU A 308 -5.78 -48.86 -12.33
N PRO A 309 -6.09 -48.16 -13.43
CA PRO A 309 -5.14 -47.22 -14.05
C PRO A 309 -4.76 -46.10 -13.10
N VAL A 310 -3.45 -45.93 -12.85
CA VAL A 310 -2.90 -44.85 -12.02
C VAL A 310 -2.59 -43.65 -12.90
N LEU A 311 -3.22 -42.51 -12.60
CA LEU A 311 -3.02 -41.24 -13.31
C LEU A 311 -1.89 -40.40 -12.70
N GLY A 312 -1.61 -40.61 -11.41
CA GLY A 312 -0.55 -39.92 -10.69
C GLY A 312 -0.54 -40.29 -9.20
N PHE A 313 0.55 -39.96 -8.52
CA PHE A 313 0.67 -40.12 -7.08
C PHE A 313 1.57 -39.01 -6.52
N GLY A 314 1.36 -38.67 -5.26
CA GLY A 314 2.15 -37.67 -4.55
C GLY A 314 2.25 -38.01 -3.07
N LEU A 315 2.64 -37.04 -2.26
CA LEU A 315 2.80 -37.22 -0.80
C LEU A 315 1.48 -37.24 -0.03
N GLU A 316 0.41 -36.73 -0.65
CA GLU A 316 -0.93 -36.69 -0.06
C GLU A 316 -1.77 -37.93 -0.41
N GLY A 317 -1.50 -38.57 -1.54
CA GLY A 317 -2.36 -39.65 -2.04
C GLY A 317 -2.03 -40.17 -3.43
N VAL A 318 -2.92 -41.02 -3.93
CA VAL A 318 -2.85 -41.67 -5.26
C VAL A 318 -4.10 -41.34 -6.05
N VAL A 319 -3.94 -41.06 -7.34
CA VAL A 319 -5.01 -40.70 -8.27
C VAL A 319 -5.19 -41.84 -9.29
N THR A 320 -6.41 -42.37 -9.38
CA THR A 320 -6.76 -43.46 -10.31
C THR A 320 -7.92 -43.07 -11.21
N LEU A 321 -8.06 -43.79 -12.33
CA LEU A 321 -9.23 -43.72 -13.20
C LEU A 321 -10.16 -44.91 -12.94
N GLU A 322 -11.38 -44.67 -12.49
CA GLU A 322 -12.41 -45.68 -12.22
C GLU A 322 -13.69 -45.33 -12.96
N ASN A 323 -14.17 -46.17 -13.88
CA ASN A 323 -15.46 -45.98 -14.56
C ASN A 323 -15.66 -44.56 -15.15
N SER A 324 -14.63 -44.01 -15.79
CA SER A 324 -14.60 -42.62 -16.34
C SER A 324 -14.60 -41.50 -15.29
N GLN A 325 -14.32 -41.82 -14.02
CA GLN A 325 -14.12 -40.85 -12.94
C GLN A 325 -12.69 -40.88 -12.44
N VAL A 326 -12.14 -39.70 -12.19
CA VAL A 326 -10.88 -39.56 -11.46
C VAL A 326 -11.15 -39.69 -9.97
N VAL A 327 -10.37 -40.52 -9.29
CA VAL A 327 -10.50 -40.77 -7.85
C VAL A 327 -9.16 -40.49 -7.17
N LYS A 328 -9.07 -39.41 -6.38
CA LYS A 328 -7.91 -39.17 -5.50
C LYS A 328 -8.18 -39.80 -4.14
N ARG A 329 -7.38 -40.80 -3.77
CA ARG A 329 -7.37 -41.44 -2.45
C ARG A 329 -6.28 -40.82 -1.61
N PHE A 330 -6.66 -40.19 -0.51
CA PHE A 330 -5.70 -39.60 0.42
C PHE A 330 -5.10 -40.68 1.33
N TYR A 331 -3.81 -40.55 1.64
CA TYR A 331 -3.21 -41.31 2.73
C TYR A 331 -3.72 -40.81 4.09
N PRO A 332 -3.57 -41.59 5.18
CA PRO A 332 -4.07 -41.20 6.50
C PRO A 332 -3.56 -39.85 7.04
N TRP A 333 -2.41 -39.35 6.54
CA TRP A 333 -1.84 -38.06 6.91
C TRP A 333 -2.05 -36.96 5.86
N GLY A 334 -2.60 -37.29 4.69
CA GLY A 334 -2.71 -36.37 3.55
C GLY A 334 -3.92 -35.44 3.65
N MET A 335 -4.97 -35.87 4.34
CA MET A 335 -6.21 -35.10 4.51
C MET A 335 -7.01 -35.67 5.69
N THR A 336 -7.62 -34.80 6.49
CA THR A 336 -8.66 -35.17 7.47
C THR A 336 -10.06 -34.85 6.95
N TRP A 337 -11.11 -35.46 7.52
CA TRP A 337 -12.48 -35.22 7.07
C TRP A 337 -12.93 -33.77 7.30
N ALA A 338 -12.42 -33.13 8.37
CA ALA A 338 -12.67 -31.73 8.64
C ALA A 338 -12.03 -30.80 7.60
N GLU A 339 -10.81 -31.09 7.16
CA GLU A 339 -10.13 -30.35 6.09
C GLU A 339 -10.82 -30.54 4.75
N ALA A 340 -11.20 -31.79 4.42
CA ALA A 340 -11.96 -32.11 3.21
C ALA A 340 -13.29 -31.35 3.14
N THR A 341 -14.03 -31.28 4.27
CA THR A 341 -15.30 -30.55 4.35
C THR A 341 -15.11 -29.06 4.14
N LYS A 342 -14.11 -28.45 4.80
CA LYS A 342 -13.76 -27.03 4.62
C LYS A 342 -13.34 -26.71 3.18
N LEU A 343 -12.56 -27.60 2.56
CA LEU A 343 -12.16 -27.44 1.16
C LEU A 343 -13.36 -27.57 0.22
N ALA A 344 -14.24 -28.55 0.45
CA ALA A 344 -15.47 -28.72 -0.32
C ALA A 344 -16.39 -27.49 -0.24
N GLU A 345 -16.52 -26.88 0.94
CA GLU A 345 -17.29 -25.64 1.13
C GLU A 345 -16.71 -24.48 0.31
N ARG A 346 -15.38 -24.29 0.37
CA ARG A 346 -14.68 -23.24 -0.39
C ARG A 346 -14.79 -23.42 -1.89
N LEU A 347 -14.73 -24.67 -2.36
CA LEU A 347 -14.78 -24.99 -3.79
C LEU A 347 -16.19 -24.94 -4.37
N ARG A 348 -17.24 -24.83 -3.54
CA ARG A 348 -18.65 -24.88 -3.99
C ARG A 348 -18.98 -23.84 -5.06
N SER A 349 -18.42 -22.63 -4.95
CA SER A 349 -18.59 -21.53 -5.90
C SER A 349 -17.33 -21.23 -6.71
N ALA A 350 -16.28 -22.05 -6.58
CA ALA A 350 -15.03 -21.81 -7.29
C ALA A 350 -15.18 -22.19 -8.78
N PRO A 351 -14.53 -21.45 -9.68
CA PRO A 351 -14.45 -21.84 -11.09
C PRO A 351 -13.82 -23.22 -11.28
N SER A 352 -14.30 -23.95 -12.30
CA SER A 352 -13.77 -25.30 -12.64
C SER A 352 -12.29 -25.33 -13.03
N THR A 353 -11.67 -24.16 -13.24
CA THR A 353 -10.23 -23.97 -13.46
C THR A 353 -9.42 -24.19 -12.17
N ILE A 354 -9.96 -23.86 -11.00
CA ILE A 354 -9.27 -24.07 -9.71
C ILE A 354 -9.40 -25.52 -9.24
N ALA A 355 -10.61 -26.07 -9.37
CA ALA A 355 -10.91 -27.46 -9.10
C ALA A 355 -12.16 -27.88 -9.89
N PRO A 356 -12.22 -29.12 -10.42
CA PRO A 356 -13.44 -29.65 -11.02
C PRO A 356 -14.57 -29.78 -9.97
N HIS A 357 -15.79 -30.10 -10.40
CA HIS A 357 -16.86 -30.43 -9.47
C HIS A 357 -16.54 -31.75 -8.75
N LEU A 358 -16.38 -31.69 -7.43
CA LEU A 358 -15.92 -32.80 -6.60
C LEU A 358 -17.07 -33.41 -5.80
N SER A 359 -17.13 -34.73 -5.76
CA SER A 359 -17.85 -35.48 -4.73
C SER A 359 -16.86 -36.03 -3.71
N TRP A 360 -17.13 -35.83 -2.42
CA TRP A 360 -16.27 -36.28 -1.32
C TRP A 360 -16.89 -37.48 -0.62
N GLU A 361 -16.06 -38.46 -0.28
CA GLU A 361 -16.45 -39.65 0.47
C GLU A 361 -15.44 -39.91 1.59
N GLY A 362 -15.92 -40.16 2.81
CA GLY A 362 -15.07 -40.45 3.96
C GLY A 362 -15.80 -40.28 5.29
N SER A 363 -15.07 -40.51 6.38
CA SER A 363 -15.53 -40.33 7.76
C SER A 363 -14.37 -39.88 8.66
N ALA A 364 -14.67 -39.40 9.87
CA ALA A 364 -13.64 -39.10 10.86
C ALA A 364 -12.81 -40.37 11.18
N GLY A 365 -11.49 -40.29 11.00
CA GLY A 365 -10.56 -41.41 11.19
C GLY A 365 -10.60 -42.49 10.09
N GLY A 366 -11.44 -42.34 9.06
CA GLY A 366 -11.56 -43.27 7.94
C GLY A 366 -10.75 -42.86 6.71
N ALA A 367 -10.77 -43.71 5.68
CA ALA A 367 -10.17 -43.39 4.38
C ALA A 367 -10.96 -42.27 3.68
N ILE A 368 -10.24 -41.28 3.15
CA ILE A 368 -10.83 -40.13 2.47
C ILE A 368 -10.52 -40.20 0.99
N ARG A 369 -11.54 -39.95 0.17
CA ARG A 369 -11.37 -39.80 -1.28
C ARG A 369 -12.25 -38.70 -1.84
N CYS A 370 -11.79 -38.08 -2.91
CA CYS A 370 -12.62 -37.23 -3.76
C CYS A 370 -12.69 -37.80 -5.16
N ARG A 371 -13.81 -37.55 -5.84
CA ARG A 371 -14.07 -37.99 -7.21
C ARG A 371 -14.56 -36.86 -8.09
N TYR A 372 -14.20 -36.90 -9.36
CA TYR A 372 -14.69 -35.98 -10.39
C TYR A 372 -14.64 -36.62 -11.78
N ASP A 373 -15.39 -36.08 -12.73
CA ASP A 373 -15.44 -36.63 -14.09
C ASP A 373 -14.09 -36.49 -14.80
N TRP A 374 -13.65 -37.56 -15.45
CA TRP A 374 -12.48 -37.52 -16.30
C TRP A 374 -12.72 -36.56 -17.48
N LYS A 375 -11.72 -35.73 -17.75
CA LYS A 375 -11.68 -34.85 -18.90
C LYS A 375 -10.34 -35.00 -19.59
N ASP A 376 -10.39 -35.03 -20.91
CA ASP A 376 -9.19 -35.07 -21.72
C ASP A 376 -8.54 -33.68 -21.71
N TYR A 377 -7.44 -33.55 -20.95
CA TYR A 377 -6.67 -32.33 -20.82
C TYR A 377 -5.26 -32.53 -21.37
N ARG A 378 -4.71 -31.47 -21.96
CA ARG A 378 -3.35 -31.47 -22.50
C ARG A 378 -2.33 -31.09 -21.41
N GLU A 379 -1.13 -31.64 -21.51
CA GLU A 379 0.02 -31.22 -20.70
C GLU A 379 0.39 -29.76 -20.97
N LEU A 380 1.11 -29.14 -20.04
CA LEU A 380 1.59 -27.78 -20.23
C LEU A 380 2.75 -27.77 -21.24
N PRO A 381 2.71 -26.89 -22.26
CA PRO A 381 3.89 -26.60 -23.06
C PRO A 381 4.95 -25.89 -22.20
N GLU A 382 6.17 -25.83 -22.74
CA GLU A 382 7.29 -25.10 -22.11
C GLU A 382 6.95 -23.61 -21.89
N PHE A 383 6.29 -22.99 -22.88
CA PHE A 383 5.89 -21.59 -22.85
C PHE A 383 4.36 -21.44 -22.95
N LEU A 384 3.81 -20.61 -22.08
CA LEU A 384 2.40 -20.24 -22.01
C LEU A 384 2.23 -18.75 -22.36
N PRO A 385 1.18 -18.41 -23.13
CA PRO A 385 0.79 -17.02 -23.30
C PRO A 385 0.41 -16.36 -21.96
N GLU A 386 0.82 -15.10 -21.80
CA GLU A 386 0.64 -14.33 -20.57
C GLU A 386 -0.84 -14.18 -20.17
N ASP A 387 -1.74 -14.02 -21.14
CA ASP A 387 -3.19 -13.89 -20.94
C ASP A 387 -3.81 -15.13 -20.27
N ARG A 388 -3.25 -16.32 -20.50
CA ARG A 388 -3.72 -17.57 -19.87
C ARG A 388 -3.33 -17.64 -18.41
N VAL A 389 -2.12 -17.20 -18.08
CA VAL A 389 -1.64 -17.06 -16.70
C VAL A 389 -2.45 -15.99 -15.97
N PHE A 390 -2.67 -14.84 -16.61
CA PHE A 390 -3.50 -13.76 -16.09
C PHE A 390 -4.92 -14.25 -15.72
N ALA A 391 -5.60 -14.91 -16.66
CA ALA A 391 -6.98 -15.38 -16.46
C ALA A 391 -7.09 -16.40 -15.32
N PHE A 392 -6.12 -17.30 -15.18
CA PHE A 392 -6.11 -18.28 -14.10
C PHE A 392 -5.89 -17.63 -12.72
N LEU A 393 -4.99 -16.66 -12.63
CA LEU A 393 -4.76 -15.91 -11.38
C LEU A 393 -5.97 -15.03 -11.03
N ALA A 394 -6.65 -14.47 -12.02
CA ALA A 394 -7.91 -13.76 -11.82
C ALA A 394 -9.04 -14.67 -11.32
N ASP A 395 -9.16 -15.89 -11.86
CA ASP A 395 -10.09 -16.92 -11.35
C ASP A 395 -9.80 -17.22 -9.87
N CYS A 396 -8.52 -17.42 -9.52
CA CYS A 396 -8.08 -17.64 -8.13
C CYS A 396 -8.47 -16.49 -7.20
N PHE A 397 -8.12 -15.26 -7.59
CA PHE A 397 -8.42 -14.05 -6.81
C PHE A 397 -9.92 -13.87 -6.59
N ASN A 398 -10.72 -13.96 -7.64
CA ASN A 398 -12.18 -13.78 -7.57
C ASN A 398 -12.86 -14.86 -6.73
N ALA A 399 -12.30 -16.06 -6.65
CA ALA A 399 -12.78 -17.12 -5.77
C ALA A 399 -12.33 -16.95 -4.31
N GLY A 400 -11.45 -15.99 -4.00
CA GLY A 400 -10.84 -15.85 -2.67
C GLY A 400 -9.91 -17.02 -2.32
N LEU A 401 -9.25 -17.62 -3.33
CA LEU A 401 -8.41 -18.80 -3.19
C LEU A 401 -7.03 -18.61 -3.83
N VAL A 402 -6.06 -19.43 -3.41
CA VAL A 402 -4.74 -19.54 -4.04
C VAL A 402 -4.41 -21.02 -4.24
N VAL A 403 -3.92 -21.36 -5.42
CA VAL A 403 -3.26 -22.65 -5.69
C VAL A 403 -1.78 -22.48 -5.36
N SER A 404 -1.34 -23.03 -4.22
CA SER A 404 0.02 -22.80 -3.69
C SER A 404 1.07 -23.71 -4.34
N ASN A 405 0.68 -24.91 -4.79
CA ASN A 405 1.57 -25.89 -5.40
C ASN A 405 1.56 -25.82 -6.93
N VAL A 406 2.23 -24.79 -7.44
CA VAL A 406 2.37 -24.51 -8.87
C VAL A 406 3.53 -25.34 -9.45
N SER A 407 3.20 -26.28 -10.34
CA SER A 407 4.16 -27.10 -11.10
C SER A 407 3.53 -27.54 -12.43
N ARG A 408 4.35 -27.97 -13.40
CA ARG A 408 3.85 -28.54 -14.66
C ARG A 408 3.06 -29.83 -14.44
N ALA A 409 3.42 -30.60 -13.41
CA ALA A 409 2.73 -31.84 -13.06
C ALA A 409 1.31 -31.59 -12.54
N ASN A 410 1.06 -30.45 -11.88
CA ASN A 410 -0.22 -30.14 -11.21
C ASN A 410 -1.20 -29.32 -12.03
N LEU A 411 -0.75 -28.75 -13.15
CA LEU A 411 -1.58 -27.95 -14.05
C LEU A 411 -1.81 -28.69 -15.36
N ARG A 412 -2.93 -28.40 -16.03
CA ARG A 412 -3.24 -28.89 -17.38
C ARG A 412 -3.91 -27.79 -18.22
N LEU A 413 -3.98 -28.02 -19.52
CA LEU A 413 -4.70 -27.16 -20.46
C LEU A 413 -5.97 -27.83 -20.97
N THR A 414 -7.07 -27.08 -20.95
CA THR A 414 -8.27 -27.47 -21.69
C THR A 414 -8.04 -27.40 -23.20
N HIS A 415 -8.94 -28.00 -23.97
CA HIS A 415 -8.99 -27.86 -25.42
C HIS A 415 -9.10 -26.39 -25.86
N ALA A 416 -9.78 -25.55 -25.07
CA ALA A 416 -9.88 -24.10 -25.29
C ALA A 416 -8.64 -23.30 -24.83
N GLY A 417 -7.60 -23.99 -24.32
CA GLY A 417 -6.35 -23.37 -23.86
C GLY A 417 -6.45 -22.66 -22.51
N ARG A 418 -7.43 -22.99 -21.66
CA ARG A 418 -7.49 -22.48 -20.27
C ARG A 418 -6.67 -23.37 -19.34
N LEU A 419 -5.98 -22.77 -18.39
CA LEU A 419 -5.29 -23.49 -17.32
C LEU A 419 -6.30 -24.07 -16.33
N VAL A 420 -6.03 -25.31 -15.90
CA VAL A 420 -6.81 -26.05 -14.89
C VAL A 420 -5.84 -26.67 -13.89
N ASN A 421 -6.09 -26.46 -12.60
CA ASN A 421 -5.41 -27.19 -11.55
C ASN A 421 -6.05 -28.57 -11.35
N ILE A 422 -5.21 -29.61 -11.37
CA ILE A 422 -5.62 -31.00 -11.17
C ILE A 422 -5.12 -31.57 -9.84
N ASP A 423 -4.28 -30.83 -9.10
CA ASP A 423 -3.86 -31.22 -7.76
C ASP A 423 -4.88 -30.74 -6.72
N ILE A 424 -5.73 -31.67 -6.29
CA ILE A 424 -6.82 -31.41 -5.35
C ILE A 424 -6.37 -31.79 -3.95
N GLY A 425 -6.07 -30.82 -3.10
CA GLY A 425 -5.44 -31.13 -1.81
C GLY A 425 -5.30 -29.93 -0.88
N SER A 426 -4.36 -30.05 0.05
CA SER A 426 -4.10 -29.04 1.07
C SER A 426 -3.51 -27.74 0.49
N ASP A 427 -3.00 -27.77 -0.74
CA ASP A 427 -2.40 -26.64 -1.43
C ASP A 427 -3.40 -25.67 -2.07
N ILE A 428 -4.69 -26.01 -2.09
CA ILE A 428 -5.77 -25.07 -2.41
C ILE A 428 -6.19 -24.39 -1.10
N VAL A 429 -5.75 -23.15 -0.93
CA VAL A 429 -5.84 -22.44 0.35
C VAL A 429 -6.60 -21.13 0.21
N PRO A 430 -7.10 -20.54 1.31
CA PRO A 430 -7.66 -19.19 1.29
C PRO A 430 -6.65 -18.19 0.73
N PHE A 431 -7.17 -17.18 0.06
CA PHE A 431 -6.37 -16.07 -0.41
C PHE A 431 -5.63 -15.39 0.74
N SER A 432 -4.33 -15.17 0.53
CA SER A 432 -3.58 -14.13 1.22
C SER A 432 -2.63 -13.50 0.21
N VAL A 433 -2.33 -12.22 0.41
CA VAL A 433 -1.47 -11.46 -0.50
C VAL A 433 -0.09 -12.13 -0.67
N PRO A 434 0.62 -12.57 0.39
CA PRO A 434 1.90 -13.25 0.24
C PRO A 434 1.82 -14.54 -0.59
N ARG A 435 0.78 -15.36 -0.38
CA ARG A 435 0.60 -16.61 -1.13
C ARG A 435 0.24 -16.34 -2.59
N PHE A 436 -0.55 -15.30 -2.85
CA PHE A 436 -0.92 -14.91 -4.21
C PHE A 436 0.29 -14.40 -5.00
N VAL A 437 1.12 -13.55 -4.40
CA VAL A 437 2.41 -13.13 -5.00
C VAL A 437 3.29 -14.34 -5.30
N ASP A 438 3.40 -15.27 -4.36
CA ASP A 438 4.20 -16.48 -4.54
C ASP A 438 3.70 -17.34 -5.70
N SER A 439 2.40 -17.63 -5.72
CA SER A 439 1.75 -18.44 -6.76
C SER A 439 1.85 -17.77 -8.13
N ALA A 440 1.61 -16.45 -8.20
CA ALA A 440 1.73 -15.68 -9.43
C ALA A 440 3.17 -15.67 -9.97
N ALA A 441 4.17 -15.46 -9.11
CA ALA A 441 5.57 -15.46 -9.50
C ALA A 441 6.02 -16.83 -10.02
N ARG A 442 5.64 -17.91 -9.34
CA ARG A 442 5.95 -19.28 -9.79
C ARG A 442 5.27 -19.61 -11.10
N LEU A 443 3.99 -19.31 -11.23
CA LEU A 443 3.23 -19.60 -12.46
C LEU A 443 3.76 -18.78 -13.64
N TYR A 444 4.13 -17.53 -13.41
CA TYR A 444 4.77 -16.70 -14.42
C TYR A 444 6.16 -17.25 -14.80
N ALA A 445 6.97 -17.65 -13.82
CA ALA A 445 8.30 -18.22 -14.08
C ALA A 445 8.22 -19.51 -14.90
N ILE A 446 7.41 -20.48 -14.48
CA ILE A 446 7.30 -21.75 -15.22
C ILE A 446 6.52 -21.55 -16.53
N GLY A 447 5.48 -20.72 -16.55
CA GLY A 447 4.60 -20.58 -17.71
C GLY A 447 5.17 -19.65 -18.76
N VAL A 448 5.46 -18.39 -18.40
CA VAL A 448 5.83 -17.35 -19.35
C VAL A 448 7.33 -17.36 -19.66
N LEU A 449 8.18 -17.59 -18.64
CA LEU A 449 9.63 -17.59 -18.80
C LEU A 449 10.22 -18.97 -19.16
N GLY A 450 9.43 -20.04 -19.10
CA GLY A 450 9.90 -21.40 -19.38
C GLY A 450 10.80 -21.99 -18.31
N TYR A 451 10.88 -21.41 -17.11
CA TYR A 451 11.76 -21.91 -16.05
C TYR A 451 11.35 -23.33 -15.60
N ARG A 452 12.33 -24.10 -15.14
CA ARG A 452 12.09 -25.41 -14.49
C ARG A 452 11.27 -25.21 -13.21
N ASP A 453 10.45 -26.20 -12.84
CA ASP A 453 9.53 -26.14 -11.69
C ASP A 453 10.21 -25.76 -10.37
N GLN A 454 11.46 -26.19 -10.19
CA GLN A 454 12.25 -25.94 -8.98
C GLN A 454 13.16 -24.71 -9.09
N GLU A 455 13.15 -23.95 -10.19
CA GLU A 455 14.02 -22.79 -10.35
C GLU A 455 13.67 -21.71 -9.30
N LEU A 456 12.38 -21.35 -9.20
CA LEU A 456 11.89 -20.33 -8.28
C LEU A 456 11.02 -20.96 -7.17
N VAL A 457 11.60 -21.25 -6.01
CA VAL A 457 10.87 -21.76 -4.84
C VAL A 457 11.29 -21.04 -3.56
N ARG A 458 10.61 -21.33 -2.44
CA ARG A 458 10.96 -20.75 -1.14
C ARG A 458 12.25 -21.38 -0.61
N ARG A 459 13.24 -20.53 -0.30
CA ARG A 459 14.58 -20.89 0.19
C ARG A 459 15.07 -19.87 1.20
N GLU A 460 16.00 -20.28 2.07
CA GLU A 460 16.73 -19.35 2.92
C GLU A 460 17.70 -18.53 2.07
N SER A 461 17.58 -17.20 2.11
CA SER A 461 18.44 -16.31 1.32
C SER A 461 18.72 -15.03 2.09
N THR A 462 19.90 -14.46 1.84
CA THR A 462 20.27 -13.10 2.25
C THR A 462 19.74 -12.04 1.28
N ILE A 463 19.19 -12.47 0.14
CA ILE A 463 18.51 -11.63 -0.84
C ILE A 463 17.02 -11.60 -0.48
N PRO A 464 16.44 -10.44 -0.16
CA PRO A 464 15.01 -10.31 0.10
C PRO A 464 14.18 -10.75 -1.12
N GLN A 465 13.04 -11.40 -0.87
CA GLN A 465 12.14 -11.91 -1.92
C GLN A 465 11.82 -10.87 -3.00
N HIS A 466 11.48 -9.63 -2.63
CA HIS A 466 11.14 -8.59 -3.61
C HIS A 466 12.30 -8.28 -4.58
N GLN A 467 13.56 -8.42 -4.15
CA GLN A 467 14.73 -8.27 -5.04
C GLN A 467 14.87 -9.47 -5.97
N SER A 468 14.60 -10.68 -5.48
CA SER A 468 14.55 -11.87 -6.33
C SER A 468 13.44 -11.77 -7.38
N LEU A 469 12.26 -11.27 -7.00
CA LEU A 469 11.13 -11.10 -7.92
C LEU A 469 11.39 -10.00 -8.94
N LYS A 470 12.08 -8.92 -8.55
CA LYS A 470 12.56 -7.88 -9.47
C LYS A 470 13.54 -8.43 -10.51
N GLY A 471 14.26 -9.50 -10.18
CA GLY A 471 15.14 -10.22 -11.11
C GLY A 471 14.40 -11.03 -12.19
N LEU A 472 13.08 -11.26 -12.06
CA LEU A 472 12.29 -11.98 -13.05
C LEU A 472 11.89 -11.04 -14.21
N PRO A 473 12.34 -11.30 -15.46
CA PRO A 473 12.03 -10.43 -16.59
C PRO A 473 10.53 -10.22 -16.79
N GLY A 474 10.08 -8.96 -16.75
CA GLY A 474 8.69 -8.56 -17.01
C GLY A 474 7.68 -8.83 -15.88
N PHE A 475 8.06 -9.55 -14.81
CA PHE A 475 7.12 -9.98 -13.77
C PHE A 475 6.45 -8.81 -13.03
N GLU A 476 7.20 -7.77 -12.64
CA GLU A 476 6.60 -6.61 -11.93
C GLU A 476 5.54 -5.91 -12.81
N SER A 477 5.78 -5.77 -14.11
CA SER A 477 4.80 -5.19 -15.05
C SER A 477 3.56 -6.06 -15.21
N PHE A 478 3.75 -7.37 -15.37
CA PHE A 478 2.67 -8.35 -15.42
C PHE A 478 1.80 -8.31 -14.15
N PHE A 479 2.45 -8.44 -12.99
CA PHE A 479 1.77 -8.51 -11.70
C PHE A 479 1.08 -7.18 -11.36
N GLY A 480 1.72 -6.05 -11.69
CA GLY A 480 1.12 -4.73 -11.52
C GLY A 480 -0.18 -4.56 -12.32
N ARG A 481 -0.18 -4.95 -13.61
CA ARG A 481 -1.40 -4.94 -14.43
C ARG A 481 -2.48 -5.87 -13.88
N LEU A 482 -2.09 -7.06 -13.41
CA LEU A 482 -3.02 -8.02 -12.80
C LEU A 482 -3.71 -7.41 -11.58
N VAL A 483 -2.96 -6.89 -10.61
CA VAL A 483 -3.56 -6.32 -9.40
C VAL A 483 -4.42 -5.09 -9.71
N CYS A 484 -3.98 -4.17 -10.57
CA CYS A 484 -4.78 -3.01 -10.94
C CYS A 484 -6.12 -3.39 -11.60
N ALA A 485 -6.12 -4.37 -12.51
CA ALA A 485 -7.32 -4.84 -13.17
C ALA A 485 -8.32 -5.51 -12.21
N LEU A 486 -7.84 -6.11 -11.12
CA LEU A 486 -8.67 -6.79 -10.12
C LEU A 486 -9.36 -5.81 -9.14
N HIS A 487 -8.90 -4.56 -9.06
CA HIS A 487 -9.32 -3.62 -7.99
C HIS A 487 -9.96 -2.30 -8.47
N ASP A 488 -10.07 -2.03 -9.78
CA ASP A 488 -10.70 -0.81 -10.34
C ASP A 488 -10.22 0.49 -9.65
N VAL A 489 -8.89 0.65 -9.60
CA VAL A 489 -8.19 1.75 -8.90
C VAL A 489 -7.80 2.92 -9.82
N GLU A 490 -8.38 2.99 -11.02
CA GLU A 490 -8.11 4.09 -11.94
C GLU A 490 -8.71 5.41 -11.43
N SER A 491 -7.98 6.51 -11.66
CA SER A 491 -8.46 7.83 -11.29
C SER A 491 -9.57 8.27 -12.25
N PRO A 492 -10.76 8.62 -11.74
CA PRO A 492 -11.83 9.13 -12.58
C PRO A 492 -11.44 10.48 -13.20
N LYS A 493 -11.89 10.75 -14.42
CA LYS A 493 -11.70 12.07 -15.06
C LYS A 493 -12.45 13.16 -14.27
N ASP A 494 -11.82 14.31 -14.13
CA ASP A 494 -12.48 15.51 -13.61
C ASP A 494 -13.40 16.10 -14.69
N GLU A 495 -14.67 16.30 -14.36
CA GLU A 495 -15.62 17.00 -15.22
C GLU A 495 -15.79 18.42 -14.69
N PRO A 496 -15.54 19.46 -15.51
CA PRO A 496 -15.69 20.83 -15.06
C PRO A 496 -17.14 21.13 -14.69
N GLU A 497 -17.37 21.70 -13.51
CA GLU A 497 -18.71 22.18 -13.13
C GLU A 497 -19.11 23.37 -14.02
N ALA A 498 -20.30 23.30 -14.62
CA ALA A 498 -20.85 24.40 -15.40
C ALA A 498 -21.24 25.57 -14.49
N PHE A 499 -20.83 26.78 -14.85
CA PHE A 499 -21.22 28.03 -14.20
C PHE A 499 -21.96 28.93 -15.19
N TYR A 500 -22.88 29.75 -14.67
CA TYR A 500 -23.59 30.76 -15.47
C TYR A 500 -22.89 32.10 -15.35
N LEU A 501 -22.72 32.83 -16.45
CA LEU A 501 -22.20 34.20 -16.42
C LEU A 501 -23.37 35.18 -16.24
N ASP A 502 -23.39 35.92 -15.13
CA ASP A 502 -24.32 37.02 -14.90
C ASP A 502 -23.79 38.30 -15.56
N SER A 503 -24.33 38.64 -16.72
CA SER A 503 -23.86 39.79 -17.52
C SER A 503 -24.26 41.16 -16.97
N GLU A 504 -25.07 41.21 -15.91
CA GLU A 504 -25.70 42.44 -15.41
C GLU A 504 -25.24 42.82 -14.00
N THR A 505 -24.37 42.03 -13.37
CA THR A 505 -23.90 42.29 -12.00
C THR A 505 -22.37 42.37 -11.91
N THR A 506 -21.88 43.42 -11.27
CA THR A 506 -20.50 43.54 -10.80
C THR A 506 -20.42 43.29 -9.31
N LEU A 507 -19.45 42.48 -8.86
CA LEU A 507 -19.08 42.38 -7.45
C LEU A 507 -18.08 43.50 -7.12
N LEU A 508 -18.42 44.35 -6.15
CA LEU A 508 -17.57 45.44 -5.67
C LEU A 508 -17.15 45.19 -4.22
N ILE A 509 -15.89 44.79 -4.02
CA ILE A 509 -15.30 44.58 -2.69
C ILE A 509 -14.61 45.89 -2.28
N LYS A 510 -14.90 46.39 -1.08
CA LYS A 510 -14.36 47.66 -0.59
C LYS A 510 -13.28 47.41 0.44
N ALA A 511 -12.11 48.03 0.27
CA ALA A 511 -10.99 47.92 1.18
C ALA A 511 -10.38 49.30 1.47
N CYS A 512 -9.73 49.42 2.62
CA CYS A 512 -8.96 50.58 3.04
C CYS A 512 -7.59 50.15 3.54
N ALA A 513 -6.73 51.12 3.88
CA ALA A 513 -5.38 50.83 4.37
C ALA A 513 -5.36 49.89 5.60
N GLN A 514 -6.41 49.89 6.43
CA GLN A 514 -6.49 49.04 7.64
C GLN A 514 -6.61 47.53 7.34
N ASP A 515 -7.00 47.16 6.11
CA ASP A 515 -7.27 45.77 5.74
C ASP A 515 -6.00 44.99 5.36
N ALA A 516 -4.83 45.63 5.28
CA ALA A 516 -3.59 45.08 4.73
C ALA A 516 -3.28 43.63 5.17
N ASP A 517 -3.36 43.36 6.48
CA ASP A 517 -2.97 42.06 7.06
C ASP A 517 -3.91 40.91 6.70
N VAL A 518 -5.17 41.20 6.39
CA VAL A 518 -6.22 40.18 6.15
C VAL A 518 -6.80 40.24 4.74
N LEU A 519 -6.40 41.22 3.93
CA LEU A 519 -7.05 41.52 2.65
C LEU A 519 -7.07 40.32 1.69
N ARG A 520 -5.94 39.64 1.52
CA ARG A 520 -5.82 38.51 0.60
C ARG A 520 -6.81 37.37 0.95
N PRO A 521 -6.71 36.74 2.13
CA PRO A 521 -7.60 35.61 2.46
C PRO A 521 -9.08 36.03 2.52
N GLN A 522 -9.37 37.29 2.82
CA GLN A 522 -10.73 37.81 2.80
C GLN A 522 -11.30 37.98 1.39
N VAL A 523 -10.54 38.56 0.46
CA VAL A 523 -10.99 38.70 -0.94
C VAL A 523 -11.18 37.33 -1.58
N GLU A 524 -10.25 36.41 -1.37
CA GLU A 524 -10.36 35.03 -1.88
C GLU A 524 -11.60 34.32 -1.29
N HIS A 525 -11.90 34.51 0.00
CA HIS A 525 -13.13 34.01 0.63
C HIS A 525 -14.38 34.58 -0.01
N ILE A 526 -14.46 35.91 -0.16
CA ILE A 526 -15.62 36.57 -0.75
C ILE A 526 -15.85 36.07 -2.18
N VAL A 527 -14.81 36.05 -3.00
CA VAL A 527 -14.90 35.64 -4.40
C VAL A 527 -15.31 34.17 -4.52
N SER A 528 -14.72 33.28 -3.71
CA SER A 528 -15.06 31.85 -3.77
C SER A 528 -16.47 31.54 -3.26
N GLN A 529 -16.95 32.20 -2.21
CA GLN A 529 -18.29 31.99 -1.66
C GLN A 529 -19.40 32.58 -2.52
N LEU A 530 -19.10 33.61 -3.30
CA LEU A 530 -20.07 34.31 -4.15
C LEU A 530 -20.01 33.90 -5.62
N GLY A 531 -18.89 33.36 -6.10
CA GLY A 531 -18.65 33.05 -7.51
C GLY A 531 -19.39 31.82 -8.06
N TYR A 532 -20.24 31.17 -7.26
CA TYR A 532 -21.02 29.98 -7.66
C TYR A 532 -22.44 30.02 -7.04
N PRO A 533 -23.51 29.62 -7.79
CA PRO A 533 -23.50 29.03 -9.14
C PRO A 533 -23.32 30.02 -10.30
N SER A 534 -23.44 31.32 -10.02
CA SER A 534 -23.36 32.39 -11.01
C SER A 534 -22.07 33.21 -10.83
N ARG A 535 -21.30 33.36 -11.90
CA ARG A 535 -20.10 34.18 -11.97
C ARG A 535 -20.48 35.61 -12.37
N PHE A 536 -19.93 36.60 -11.67
CA PHE A 536 -20.13 38.02 -12.00
C PHE A 536 -19.53 38.38 -13.36
N ARG A 537 -20.10 39.38 -14.04
CA ARG A 537 -19.49 40.00 -15.22
C ARG A 537 -18.11 40.56 -14.92
N ARG A 538 -17.96 41.14 -13.72
CA ARG A 538 -16.71 41.72 -13.25
C ARG A 538 -16.61 41.66 -11.73
N ILE A 539 -15.42 41.42 -11.22
CA ILE A 539 -15.06 41.50 -9.80
C ILE A 539 -14.06 42.65 -9.63
N CYS A 540 -14.46 43.67 -8.88
CA CYS A 540 -13.68 44.88 -8.66
C CYS A 540 -13.33 45.02 -7.18
N LEU A 541 -12.06 45.32 -6.89
CA LEU A 541 -11.61 45.75 -5.56
C LEU A 541 -11.47 47.27 -5.54
N ALA A 542 -12.34 47.97 -4.82
CA ALA A 542 -12.25 49.41 -4.61
C ALA A 542 -11.41 49.74 -3.38
N VAL A 543 -10.39 50.57 -3.57
CA VAL A 543 -9.42 50.94 -2.52
C VAL A 543 -9.57 52.42 -2.19
N ASP A 544 -9.93 52.70 -0.93
CA ASP A 544 -9.83 54.04 -0.35
C ASP A 544 -8.36 54.38 -0.06
N THR A 545 -7.87 55.47 -0.64
CA THR A 545 -6.49 55.95 -0.50
C THR A 545 -6.25 56.73 0.79
N PHE A 546 -7.23 56.86 1.68
CA PHE A 546 -7.07 57.56 2.95
C PHE A 546 -6.19 56.78 3.93
N GLU A 547 -5.13 57.42 4.43
CA GLU A 547 -4.15 56.81 5.34
C GLU A 547 -4.41 57.08 6.83
N GLY A 548 -5.50 57.79 7.17
CA GLY A 548 -5.93 58.03 8.54
C GLY A 548 -5.84 59.49 9.00
N PRO A 549 -6.31 59.81 10.21
CA PRO A 549 -6.88 58.88 11.21
C PRO A 549 -8.30 58.41 10.86
N PHE A 550 -8.55 57.10 11.02
CA PHE A 550 -9.81 56.45 10.67
C PHE A 550 -10.92 56.70 11.71
N LEU A 551 -12.20 56.58 11.31
CA LEU A 551 -13.35 56.74 12.21
C LEU A 551 -13.38 55.69 13.34
N ARG A 552 -12.96 54.46 13.03
CA ARG A 552 -12.92 53.33 13.98
C ARG A 552 -11.64 52.54 13.77
N GLU A 553 -10.55 53.09 14.26
CA GLU A 553 -9.22 52.54 14.02
C GLU A 553 -9.00 51.22 14.80
N TYR A 554 -8.62 50.14 14.09
CA TYR A 554 -8.24 48.85 14.70
C TYR A 554 -6.84 48.35 14.28
N SER A 555 -6.27 48.95 13.25
CA SER A 555 -4.90 48.71 12.77
C SER A 555 -4.34 50.05 12.24
N SER A 556 -3.01 50.23 12.35
CA SER A 556 -2.31 51.38 11.77
C SER A 556 -2.42 51.44 10.25
N GLY A 557 -2.72 50.31 9.61
CA GLY A 557 -2.92 50.19 8.17
C GLY A 557 -1.68 50.43 7.31
N SER A 558 -1.72 49.98 6.06
CA SER A 558 -0.68 50.21 5.05
C SER A 558 -1.30 50.24 3.66
N LEU A 559 -1.49 51.45 3.10
CA LEU A 559 -2.01 51.60 1.74
C LEU A 559 -1.08 50.92 0.72
N LYS A 560 0.24 51.03 0.92
CA LYS A 560 1.24 50.38 0.07
C LYS A 560 1.03 48.86 -0.01
N ASP A 561 0.82 48.20 1.13
CA ASP A 561 0.66 46.75 1.17
C ASP A 561 -0.70 46.31 0.59
N VAL A 562 -1.77 47.09 0.85
CA VAL A 562 -3.08 46.89 0.22
C VAL A 562 -2.98 46.93 -1.30
N LEU A 563 -2.31 47.94 -1.87
CA LEU A 563 -2.11 48.05 -3.31
C LEU A 563 -1.27 46.90 -3.88
N ALA A 564 -0.21 46.49 -3.17
CA ALA A 564 0.62 45.36 -3.58
C ALA A 564 -0.15 44.02 -3.54
N ILE A 565 -1.05 43.83 -2.56
CA ILE A 565 -1.93 42.66 -2.51
C ILE A 565 -2.98 42.73 -3.63
N ALA A 566 -3.58 43.89 -3.87
CA ALA A 566 -4.59 44.09 -4.92
C ALA A 566 -4.05 43.76 -6.32
N GLU A 567 -2.85 44.23 -6.66
CA GLU A 567 -2.23 43.91 -7.96
C GLU A 567 -1.89 42.42 -8.08
N ARG A 568 -1.50 41.74 -6.99
CA ARG A 568 -1.30 40.28 -6.99
C ARG A 568 -2.60 39.52 -7.23
N LEU A 569 -3.68 39.88 -6.52
CA LEU A 569 -5.01 39.27 -6.70
C LEU A 569 -5.50 39.42 -8.15
N LYS A 570 -5.23 40.56 -8.78
CA LYS A 570 -5.55 40.81 -10.19
C LYS A 570 -4.68 39.97 -11.14
N ALA A 571 -3.38 39.90 -10.89
CA ALA A 571 -2.46 39.10 -11.71
C ALA A 571 -2.77 37.59 -11.65
N GLU A 572 -3.23 37.10 -10.50
CA GLU A 572 -3.66 35.72 -10.28
C GLU A 572 -5.10 35.43 -10.81
N GLY A 573 -5.82 36.46 -11.25
CA GLY A 573 -7.18 36.34 -11.79
C GLY A 573 -8.27 36.11 -10.74
N VAL A 574 -7.99 36.38 -9.46
CA VAL A 574 -8.99 36.36 -8.38
C VAL A 574 -9.98 37.52 -8.54
N ILE A 575 -9.50 38.67 -9.00
CA ILE A 575 -10.30 39.86 -9.31
C ILE A 575 -9.97 40.36 -10.73
N ASP A 576 -10.91 41.07 -11.35
CA ASP A 576 -10.76 41.59 -12.72
C ASP A 576 -10.24 43.04 -12.76
N ALA A 577 -10.41 43.81 -11.67
CA ALA A 577 -10.00 45.20 -11.60
C ALA A 577 -9.71 45.68 -10.18
N VAL A 578 -8.77 46.64 -10.08
CA VAL A 578 -8.53 47.44 -8.87
C VAL A 578 -8.95 48.88 -9.18
N LEU A 579 -9.88 49.40 -8.39
CA LEU A 579 -10.41 50.76 -8.52
C LEU A 579 -9.82 51.63 -7.40
N ILE A 580 -8.78 52.40 -7.73
CA ILE A 580 -8.10 53.28 -6.78
C ILE A 580 -8.71 54.68 -6.89
N SER A 581 -9.37 55.16 -5.85
CA SER A 581 -10.02 56.47 -5.88
C SER A 581 -8.98 57.59 -6.07
N PRO A 582 -9.11 58.47 -7.09
CA PRO A 582 -8.14 59.52 -7.33
C PRO A 582 -8.33 60.66 -6.32
N ASN A 583 -7.22 61.23 -5.84
CA ASN A 583 -7.21 62.33 -4.88
C ASN A 583 -7.16 63.73 -5.54
N THR A 584 -7.44 63.82 -6.84
CA THR A 584 -7.38 65.07 -7.60
C THR A 584 -8.63 65.92 -7.37
N GLU A 585 -8.45 67.19 -6.96
CA GLU A 585 -9.55 68.10 -6.63
C GLU A 585 -10.56 68.30 -7.78
N SER A 586 -10.11 68.34 -9.03
CA SER A 586 -11.01 68.47 -10.19
C SER A 586 -11.97 67.29 -10.32
N ILE A 587 -11.47 66.07 -10.13
CA ILE A 587 -12.29 64.85 -10.21
C ILE A 587 -13.27 64.79 -9.04
N ILE A 588 -12.82 65.16 -7.83
CA ILE A 588 -13.69 65.23 -6.64
C ILE A 588 -14.84 66.22 -6.88
N ARG A 589 -14.53 67.40 -7.40
CA ARG A 589 -15.51 68.44 -7.74
C ARG A 589 -16.54 67.93 -8.75
N ASP A 590 -16.08 67.25 -9.80
CA ASP A 590 -16.94 66.72 -10.85
C ASP A 590 -17.91 65.65 -10.31
N VAL A 591 -17.42 64.74 -9.47
CA VAL A 591 -18.25 63.71 -8.82
C VAL A 591 -19.30 64.35 -7.91
N TYR A 592 -18.90 65.30 -7.04
CA TYR A 592 -19.85 65.95 -6.14
C TYR A 592 -20.83 66.90 -6.87
N SER A 593 -20.46 67.49 -8.00
CA SER A 593 -21.37 68.25 -8.85
C SER A 593 -22.48 67.35 -9.38
N ARG A 594 -22.15 66.16 -9.89
CA ARG A 594 -23.15 65.17 -10.34
C ARG A 594 -24.00 64.61 -9.21
N TRP A 595 -23.37 64.24 -8.10
CA TRP A 595 -24.06 63.52 -7.02
C TRP A 595 -24.88 64.41 -6.12
N PHE A 596 -24.41 65.62 -5.82
CA PHE A 596 -25.00 66.50 -4.80
C PHE A 596 -25.25 67.94 -5.28
N ALA A 597 -25.03 68.23 -6.57
CA ALA A 597 -25.10 69.59 -7.13
C ALA A 597 -24.21 70.58 -6.37
N ASN A 598 -23.02 70.15 -5.97
CA ASN A 598 -22.07 70.94 -5.18
C ASN A 598 -20.66 70.85 -5.76
N GLU A 599 -20.05 72.01 -5.99
CA GLU A 599 -18.70 72.14 -6.56
C GLU A 599 -17.68 72.76 -5.59
N THR A 600 -18.08 72.99 -4.33
CA THR A 600 -17.27 73.73 -3.34
C THR A 600 -16.64 72.81 -2.31
N VAL A 601 -17.29 71.69 -1.97
CA VAL A 601 -16.75 70.68 -1.05
C VAL A 601 -15.72 69.83 -1.79
N LEU A 602 -14.54 69.66 -1.18
CA LEU A 602 -13.44 68.83 -1.72
C LEU A 602 -12.99 67.73 -0.75
N ASP A 603 -13.50 67.73 0.48
CA ASP A 603 -13.17 66.70 1.46
C ASP A 603 -13.78 65.35 1.01
N THR A 604 -12.99 64.28 1.07
CA THR A 604 -13.42 62.94 0.65
C THR A 604 -14.26 62.21 1.70
N HIS A 605 -14.30 62.76 2.92
CA HIS A 605 -14.97 62.20 4.09
C HIS A 605 -16.02 63.16 4.66
N THR A 606 -17.02 62.61 5.34
CA THR A 606 -18.06 63.41 6.01
C THR A 606 -17.52 64.16 7.23
N SER A 607 -18.32 65.05 7.81
CA SER A 607 -18.04 65.69 9.10
C SER A 607 -17.78 64.68 10.23
N GLY A 608 -18.41 63.50 10.14
CA GLY A 608 -18.18 62.35 11.02
C GLY A 608 -17.01 61.44 10.61
N ARG A 609 -16.12 61.88 9.71
CA ARG A 609 -14.98 61.11 9.17
C ARG A 609 -15.34 59.78 8.51
N ALA A 610 -16.58 59.61 8.03
CA ALA A 610 -16.96 58.43 7.27
C ALA A 610 -16.58 58.64 5.79
N PRO A 611 -16.06 57.61 5.08
CA PRO A 611 -15.73 57.74 3.67
C PRO A 611 -16.98 58.01 2.85
N LEU A 612 -16.89 58.99 1.94
CA LEU A 612 -17.98 59.37 1.05
C LEU A 612 -17.53 59.27 -0.41
N TYR A 613 -16.58 60.10 -0.82
CA TYR A 613 -16.14 60.22 -2.20
C TYR A 613 -15.65 58.91 -2.83
N PRO A 614 -14.79 58.10 -2.18
CA PRO A 614 -14.24 56.89 -2.81
C PRO A 614 -15.32 55.93 -3.32
N GLN A 615 -16.42 55.79 -2.55
CA GLN A 615 -17.54 54.95 -2.91
C GLN A 615 -18.33 55.49 -4.10
N LEU A 616 -18.61 56.81 -4.12
CA LEU A 616 -19.35 57.45 -5.20
C LEU A 616 -18.59 57.34 -6.52
N TRP A 617 -17.29 57.62 -6.47
CA TRP A 617 -16.40 57.47 -7.61
C TRP A 617 -16.37 56.02 -8.11
N ALA A 618 -16.27 55.04 -7.20
CA ALA A 618 -16.28 53.63 -7.56
C ALA A 618 -17.60 53.21 -8.24
N PHE A 619 -18.76 53.69 -7.79
CA PHE A 619 -20.03 53.44 -8.47
C PHE A 619 -20.05 53.97 -9.90
N GLU A 620 -19.48 55.15 -10.17
CA GLU A 620 -19.40 55.69 -11.53
C GLU A 620 -18.47 54.87 -12.46
N GLN A 621 -17.60 54.01 -11.92
CA GLN A 621 -16.74 53.12 -12.72
C GLN A 621 -17.43 51.82 -13.13
N ILE A 622 -18.65 51.56 -12.64
CA ILE A 622 -19.38 50.31 -12.88
C ILE A 622 -20.34 50.49 -14.07
N ASP A 623 -20.23 49.61 -15.05
CA ASP A 623 -21.00 49.62 -16.30
C ASP A 623 -22.20 48.65 -16.31
N THR A 624 -22.38 47.91 -15.21
CA THR A 624 -23.49 46.98 -15.01
C THR A 624 -24.69 47.66 -14.34
N GLN A 625 -25.90 47.12 -14.55
CA GLN A 625 -27.10 47.64 -13.89
C GLN A 625 -27.03 47.43 -12.39
N PHE A 626 -26.57 46.25 -11.96
CA PHE A 626 -26.51 45.87 -10.56
C PHE A 626 -25.07 45.87 -10.06
N VAL A 627 -24.87 46.38 -8.85
CA VAL A 627 -23.65 46.15 -8.07
C VAL A 627 -24.00 45.38 -6.82
N LEU A 628 -23.34 44.23 -6.63
CA LEU A 628 -23.29 43.57 -5.33
C LEU A 628 -22.07 44.14 -4.60
N GLN A 629 -22.29 45.06 -3.66
CA GLN A 629 -21.20 45.63 -2.88
C GLN A 629 -20.99 44.86 -1.58
N CYS A 630 -19.75 44.76 -1.10
CA CYS A 630 -19.47 44.35 0.26
C CYS A 630 -18.20 44.99 0.84
N ASP A 631 -18.10 45.09 2.16
CA ASP A 631 -16.84 45.39 2.85
C ASP A 631 -15.89 44.18 2.75
N SER A 632 -14.57 44.40 2.75
CA SER A 632 -13.58 43.30 2.70
C SER A 632 -13.58 42.42 3.95
N ASP A 633 -14.11 42.89 5.07
CA ASP A 633 -14.08 42.16 6.34
C ASP A 633 -15.30 41.25 6.58
N VAL A 634 -16.26 41.20 5.65
CA VAL A 634 -17.42 40.31 5.79
C VAL A 634 -17.05 38.83 5.64
N LEU A 635 -17.70 37.99 6.44
CA LEU A 635 -17.59 36.54 6.41
C LEU A 635 -18.88 35.97 5.82
N ILE A 636 -18.76 35.38 4.64
CA ILE A 636 -19.88 34.82 3.88
C ILE A 636 -20.03 33.33 4.19
N GLY A 637 -21.25 32.90 4.47
CA GLY A 637 -21.59 31.50 4.69
C GLY A 637 -22.59 30.96 3.70
N ARG A 638 -22.38 29.70 3.30
CA ARG A 638 -23.20 28.97 2.33
C ARG A 638 -23.53 27.59 2.90
N CYS A 639 -24.76 27.42 3.39
CA CYS A 639 -25.30 26.10 3.77
C CYS A 639 -25.61 25.25 2.54
N ASP A 640 -25.86 25.90 1.39
CA ASP A 640 -26.04 25.29 0.09
C ASP A 640 -25.31 26.12 -0.97
N VAL A 641 -24.22 25.59 -1.49
CA VAL A 641 -23.42 26.25 -2.54
C VAL A 641 -24.20 26.39 -3.86
N ARG A 642 -25.24 25.60 -4.09
CA ARG A 642 -26.06 25.66 -5.32
C ARG A 642 -27.17 26.71 -5.26
N HIS A 643 -27.42 27.31 -4.10
CA HIS A 643 -28.42 28.36 -3.96
C HIS A 643 -27.99 29.62 -4.74
N ASP A 644 -28.76 30.01 -5.76
CA ASP A 644 -28.53 31.25 -6.49
C ASP A 644 -29.16 32.45 -5.77
N TYR A 645 -28.42 32.99 -4.80
CA TYR A 645 -28.83 34.17 -4.03
C TYR A 645 -28.97 35.43 -4.90
N LEU A 646 -28.25 35.53 -6.02
CA LEU A 646 -28.31 36.67 -6.93
C LEU A 646 -29.65 36.73 -7.65
N VAL A 647 -30.15 35.58 -8.10
CA VAL A 647 -31.49 35.47 -8.71
C VAL A 647 -32.57 35.94 -7.74
N ASP A 648 -32.52 35.50 -6.48
CA ASP A 648 -33.49 35.91 -5.45
C ASP A 648 -33.47 37.44 -5.24
N MET A 649 -32.27 38.03 -5.09
CA MET A 649 -32.12 39.47 -4.88
C MET A 649 -32.53 40.30 -6.11
N LYS A 650 -32.18 39.85 -7.32
CA LYS A 650 -32.61 40.50 -8.57
C LYS A 650 -34.10 40.41 -8.81
N HIS A 651 -34.71 39.28 -8.46
CA HIS A 651 -36.16 39.13 -8.52
C HIS A 651 -36.85 40.17 -7.63
N ALA A 652 -36.36 40.39 -6.42
CA ALA A 652 -36.86 41.47 -5.56
C ALA A 652 -36.61 42.87 -6.15
N CYS A 653 -35.45 43.11 -6.77
CA CYS A 653 -35.15 44.37 -7.46
C CYS A 653 -35.95 44.59 -8.76
N SER A 654 -36.67 43.58 -9.27
CA SER A 654 -37.50 43.73 -10.47
C SER A 654 -38.72 44.63 -10.24
N ASP A 655 -39.15 44.79 -8.98
CA ASP A 655 -40.15 45.79 -8.61
C ASP A 655 -39.59 47.21 -8.87
N PRO A 656 -40.29 48.05 -9.64
CA PRO A 656 -39.88 49.43 -9.90
C PRO A 656 -39.60 50.25 -8.63
N GLY A 657 -40.28 49.96 -7.53
CA GLY A 657 -40.13 50.64 -6.23
C GLY A 657 -38.96 50.13 -5.38
N VAL A 658 -38.19 49.14 -5.82
CA VAL A 658 -37.06 48.59 -5.05
C VAL A 658 -35.73 49.10 -5.60
N LEU A 659 -34.95 49.76 -4.74
CA LEU A 659 -33.64 50.30 -5.07
C LEU A 659 -32.50 49.34 -4.70
N SER A 660 -32.59 48.71 -3.53
CA SER A 660 -31.57 47.76 -3.07
C SER A 660 -32.14 46.66 -2.20
N VAL A 661 -31.40 45.56 -2.12
CA VAL A 661 -31.70 44.42 -1.26
C VAL A 661 -30.48 44.13 -0.41
N GLY A 662 -30.63 44.17 0.91
CA GLY A 662 -29.57 43.78 1.84
C GLY A 662 -29.30 42.27 1.75
N PHE A 663 -28.04 41.88 1.83
CA PHE A 663 -27.68 40.46 1.84
C PHE A 663 -28.23 39.77 3.09
N ASN A 664 -28.49 38.48 2.97
CA ASN A 664 -29.12 37.68 4.01
C ASN A 664 -28.21 37.58 5.26
N ILE A 665 -28.80 37.47 6.44
CA ILE A 665 -28.09 37.24 7.72
C ILE A 665 -28.39 35.82 8.22
N PRO A 666 -27.62 35.26 9.17
CA PRO A 666 -27.95 33.97 9.78
C PRO A 666 -29.38 33.99 10.33
N GLN A 667 -30.21 33.01 9.98
CA GLN A 667 -31.62 32.96 10.40
C GLN A 667 -31.86 31.79 11.37
N SER A 668 -32.72 31.99 12.37
CA SER A 668 -33.10 30.89 13.27
C SER A 668 -34.08 29.89 12.65
N LYS A 669 -34.86 30.32 11.66
CA LYS A 669 -35.76 29.47 10.88
C LYS A 669 -35.14 29.21 9.52
N SER A 670 -35.14 27.95 9.09
CA SER A 670 -34.75 27.59 7.74
C SER A 670 -35.82 28.00 6.72
N GLY A 671 -35.39 28.28 5.50
CA GLY A 671 -36.23 28.65 4.36
C GLY A 671 -36.09 30.11 3.94
N PHE A 672 -37.08 30.57 3.18
CA PHE A 672 -37.12 31.91 2.60
C PHE A 672 -37.95 32.85 3.46
N ASN A 673 -37.33 33.93 3.96
CA ASN A 673 -38.03 35.02 4.61
C ASN A 673 -38.36 36.10 3.57
N PRO A 674 -39.65 36.45 3.33
CA PRO A 674 -40.01 37.43 2.32
C PRO A 674 -39.26 38.76 2.47
N TYR A 675 -38.75 39.26 1.35
CA TYR A 675 -38.14 40.58 1.30
C TYR A 675 -39.18 41.65 1.66
N SER A 676 -38.86 42.46 2.67
CA SER A 676 -39.77 43.48 3.18
C SER A 676 -39.04 44.74 3.63
N SER A 677 -39.80 45.80 3.83
CA SER A 677 -39.32 47.07 4.38
C SER A 677 -40.35 47.64 5.37
N PRO A 678 -39.92 48.23 6.49
CA PRO A 678 -40.80 48.92 7.43
C PRO A 678 -41.32 50.24 6.83
N ALA A 679 -42.34 50.79 7.47
CA ALA A 679 -42.85 52.13 7.16
C ALA A 679 -41.74 53.17 7.36
N GLY A 680 -41.31 53.82 6.27
CA GLY A 680 -40.17 54.74 6.24
C GLY A 680 -38.95 54.25 5.44
N GLY A 681 -38.95 52.98 5.01
CA GLY A 681 -37.84 52.40 4.26
C GLY A 681 -36.72 51.86 5.16
N HIS A 682 -36.07 50.76 4.78
CA HIS A 682 -34.75 50.48 5.36
C HIS A 682 -33.71 51.45 4.81
N VAL A 683 -32.69 51.74 5.63
CA VAL A 683 -31.42 52.28 5.12
C VAL A 683 -30.85 51.28 4.12
N PRO A 684 -30.37 51.71 2.94
CA PRO A 684 -29.57 50.84 2.07
C PRO A 684 -28.45 50.19 2.88
N GLU A 685 -28.37 48.86 2.86
CA GLU A 685 -27.34 48.16 3.63
C GLU A 685 -25.96 48.45 3.03
N VAL A 686 -25.01 48.85 3.87
CA VAL A 686 -23.72 49.37 3.40
C VAL A 686 -22.66 48.31 3.37
N ARG A 687 -22.77 47.33 4.28
CA ARG A 687 -21.75 46.30 4.44
C ARG A 687 -21.87 45.21 3.41
N PHE A 688 -23.10 44.92 2.97
CA PHE A 688 -23.37 43.91 1.98
C PHE A 688 -24.78 44.08 1.37
N CYS A 689 -24.87 44.55 0.13
CA CYS A 689 -26.16 44.67 -0.57
C CYS A 689 -26.04 44.57 -2.09
N LEU A 690 -27.13 44.17 -2.74
CA LEU A 690 -27.33 44.34 -4.17
C LEU A 690 -28.04 45.68 -4.41
N LEU A 691 -27.47 46.53 -5.25
CA LEU A 691 -27.97 47.87 -5.56
C LEU A 691 -28.20 48.01 -7.07
N ASP A 692 -29.35 48.56 -7.47
CA ASP A 692 -29.61 48.95 -8.86
C ASP A 692 -29.03 50.35 -9.13
N LEU A 693 -27.83 50.38 -9.72
CA LEU A 693 -27.12 51.63 -10.03
C LEU A 693 -27.86 52.44 -11.09
N LYS A 694 -28.54 51.80 -12.03
CA LYS A 694 -29.32 52.49 -13.06
C LYS A 694 -30.49 53.26 -12.45
N LYS A 695 -31.17 52.68 -11.45
CA LYS A 695 -32.21 53.38 -10.68
C LYS A 695 -31.62 54.48 -9.81
N LEU A 696 -30.49 54.24 -9.15
CA LEU A 696 -29.82 55.24 -8.31
C LEU A 696 -29.37 56.47 -9.11
N PHE A 697 -28.71 56.27 -10.25
CA PHE A 697 -28.21 57.37 -11.08
C PHE A 697 -29.33 58.25 -11.65
N LYS A 698 -30.53 57.69 -11.87
CA LYS A 698 -31.72 58.48 -12.25
C LYS A 698 -32.21 59.43 -11.17
N GLN A 699 -31.79 59.24 -9.91
CA GLN A 699 -32.16 60.11 -8.80
C GLN A 699 -31.15 61.24 -8.53
N LEU A 700 -30.03 61.26 -9.27
CA LEU A 700 -29.03 62.30 -9.10
C LEU A 700 -29.51 63.64 -9.69
N PRO A 701 -29.18 64.79 -9.05
CA PRO A 701 -28.44 64.93 -7.80
C PRO A 701 -29.30 64.69 -6.54
N ILE A 702 -28.70 64.16 -5.48
CA ILE A 702 -29.34 63.87 -4.19
C ILE A 702 -29.05 65.00 -3.19
N PRO A 703 -30.01 65.49 -2.40
CA PRO A 703 -29.72 66.48 -1.37
C PRO A 703 -28.80 65.95 -0.26
N ASN A 704 -27.65 66.60 -0.04
CA ASN A 704 -26.74 66.33 1.07
C ASN A 704 -26.28 67.65 1.72
N PRO A 705 -26.66 67.92 2.99
CA PRO A 705 -26.22 69.14 3.67
C PRO A 705 -24.70 69.15 3.86
N SER A 706 -24.11 70.33 3.72
CA SER A 706 -22.67 70.55 3.92
C SER A 706 -22.42 71.69 4.89
N ALA A 707 -21.52 71.48 5.84
CA ALA A 707 -21.07 72.48 6.81
C ALA A 707 -19.54 72.44 6.92
N ALA A 708 -18.91 73.62 7.05
CA ALA A 708 -17.45 73.76 7.20
C ALA A 708 -16.62 73.00 6.13
N GLY A 709 -17.09 73.02 4.87
CA GLY A 709 -16.39 72.38 3.75
C GLY A 709 -16.46 70.85 3.72
N LYS A 710 -17.35 70.23 4.51
CA LYS A 710 -17.61 68.78 4.52
C LYS A 710 -19.10 68.48 4.39
N PHE A 711 -19.45 67.34 3.80
CA PHE A 711 -20.82 66.83 3.83
C PHE A 711 -21.17 66.23 5.19
N GLU A 712 -22.42 66.36 5.60
CA GLU A 712 -22.91 65.79 6.86
C GLU A 712 -23.31 64.31 6.72
N LEU A 713 -23.95 63.95 5.60
CA LEU A 713 -24.48 62.60 5.40
C LEU A 713 -23.53 61.74 4.56
N THR A 714 -23.46 60.46 4.91
CA THR A 714 -22.95 59.42 4.02
C THR A 714 -23.92 59.20 2.85
N TRP A 715 -23.44 58.59 1.75
CA TRP A 715 -24.25 58.37 0.55
C TRP A 715 -25.56 57.61 0.86
N HIS A 716 -25.50 56.56 1.67
CA HIS A 716 -26.65 55.73 2.02
C HIS A 716 -27.67 56.46 2.92
N ARG A 717 -27.22 57.41 3.75
CA ARG A 717 -28.11 58.26 4.55
C ARG A 717 -28.77 59.35 3.72
N ALA A 718 -28.07 59.88 2.71
CA ALA A 718 -28.67 60.77 1.72
C ALA A 718 -29.74 60.02 0.90
N VAL A 719 -29.45 58.79 0.47
CA VAL A 719 -30.41 57.91 -0.23
C VAL A 719 -31.59 57.53 0.65
N GLU A 720 -31.37 57.18 1.92
CA GLU A 720 -32.45 56.90 2.89
C GLU A 720 -33.47 58.05 2.96
N ARG A 721 -33.01 59.30 3.02
CA ARG A 721 -33.88 60.49 3.04
C ARG A 721 -34.60 60.74 1.72
N LEU A 722 -34.07 60.25 0.60
CA LEU A 722 -34.64 60.38 -0.74
C LEU A 722 -35.69 59.31 -1.01
N GLN A 723 -35.49 58.08 -0.54
CA GLN A 723 -36.31 56.91 -0.80
C GLN A 723 -37.82 57.16 -0.70
N PRO A 724 -38.37 57.71 0.41
CA PRO A 724 -39.81 57.98 0.52
C PRO A 724 -40.33 58.98 -0.50
N LYS A 725 -39.51 59.97 -0.90
CA LYS A 725 -39.88 61.01 -1.88
C LYS A 725 -39.86 60.48 -3.31
N ALA A 726 -38.98 59.52 -3.59
CA ALA A 726 -38.80 58.91 -4.89
C ALA A 726 -39.70 57.66 -5.12
N GLY A 727 -40.48 57.24 -4.12
CA GLY A 727 -41.24 55.99 -4.18
C GLY A 727 -40.35 54.75 -4.21
N LEU A 728 -39.15 54.86 -3.64
CA LEU A 728 -38.14 53.80 -3.61
C LEU A 728 -37.99 53.23 -2.20
N ALA A 729 -37.62 51.96 -2.09
CA ALA A 729 -37.35 51.29 -0.83
C ALA A 729 -36.13 50.36 -0.94
N SER A 730 -35.48 50.14 0.21
CA SER A 730 -34.50 49.08 0.39
C SER A 730 -35.15 47.95 1.18
N LEU A 731 -34.94 46.71 0.73
CA LEU A 731 -35.55 45.53 1.33
C LEU A 731 -34.54 44.70 2.12
N ARG A 732 -35.04 43.96 3.12
CA ARG A 732 -34.29 42.95 3.89
C ARG A 732 -35.12 41.66 3.98
N GLY A 733 -34.45 40.52 4.10
CA GLY A 733 -35.08 39.20 4.10
C GLY A 733 -34.16 38.16 3.45
N GLY A 734 -34.75 37.27 2.66
CA GLY A 734 -34.06 36.31 1.82
C GLY A 734 -33.96 34.92 2.41
N ASP A 735 -33.28 34.04 1.69
CA ASP A 735 -33.11 32.62 2.05
C ASP A 735 -32.01 32.39 3.09
N SER A 736 -32.30 31.56 4.09
CA SER A 736 -31.36 31.12 5.12
C SER A 736 -30.11 30.36 4.61
N ARG A 737 -30.12 29.86 3.36
CA ARG A 737 -29.04 29.05 2.76
C ARG A 737 -27.76 29.82 2.45
N SER A 738 -27.85 31.13 2.28
CA SER A 738 -26.71 32.03 2.11
C SER A 738 -26.83 33.16 3.11
N PHE A 739 -25.72 33.61 3.71
CA PHE A 739 -25.75 34.74 4.65
C PHE A 739 -24.37 35.39 4.80
N TYR A 740 -24.30 36.53 5.48
CA TYR A 740 -23.05 37.15 5.90
C TYR A 740 -23.03 37.46 7.41
N ILE A 741 -21.82 37.49 7.96
CA ILE A 741 -21.49 37.92 9.32
C ILE A 741 -20.38 38.97 9.23
N HIS A 742 -20.46 40.02 10.03
CA HIS A 742 -19.49 41.11 10.09
C HIS A 742 -18.77 41.11 11.46
N PRO A 743 -17.44 40.95 11.49
CA PRO A 743 -16.68 41.07 12.72
C PRO A 743 -16.52 42.53 13.15
N ARG A 744 -16.90 42.87 14.39
CA ARG A 744 -16.71 44.23 14.91
C ARG A 744 -15.23 44.51 15.15
N ASN A 745 -14.82 45.77 14.96
CA ASN A 745 -13.42 46.19 15.12
C ASN A 745 -12.83 45.88 16.50
N GLU A 746 -13.64 45.93 17.56
CA GLU A 746 -13.23 45.60 18.94
C GLU A 746 -12.93 44.11 19.15
N ASP A 747 -13.54 43.23 18.35
CA ASP A 747 -13.39 41.78 18.46
C ASP A 747 -12.19 41.25 17.63
N LYS A 748 -11.76 42.00 16.60
CA LYS A 748 -10.77 41.55 15.61
C LYS A 748 -9.44 41.08 16.20
N ALA A 749 -8.99 41.65 17.32
CA ALA A 749 -7.74 41.28 17.99
C ALA A 749 -7.83 39.98 18.82
N CYS A 750 -9.04 39.57 19.21
CA CYS A 750 -9.27 38.49 20.16
C CYS A 750 -9.84 37.21 19.52
N ILE A 751 -10.18 37.25 18.23
CA ILE A 751 -10.81 36.14 17.51
C ILE A 751 -9.81 35.35 16.66
N ASN A 752 -10.05 34.05 16.52
CA ASN A 752 -9.37 33.23 15.52
C ASN A 752 -10.09 33.36 14.16
N LEU A 753 -9.75 34.42 13.42
CA LEU A 753 -10.40 34.74 12.15
C LEU A 753 -10.31 33.60 11.10
N PRO A 754 -9.16 32.91 10.92
CA PRO A 754 -9.10 31.76 10.01
C PRO A 754 -10.09 30.64 10.35
N LEU A 755 -10.22 30.28 11.64
CA LEU A 755 -11.21 29.29 12.09
C LEU A 755 -12.64 29.73 11.79
N LEU A 756 -12.98 30.97 12.14
CA LEU A 756 -14.31 31.52 11.93
C LEU A 756 -14.67 31.58 10.45
N ARG A 757 -13.74 32.03 9.60
CA ARG A 757 -13.91 32.08 8.15
C ARG A 757 -14.20 30.69 7.59
N ASP A 758 -13.47 29.67 8.03
CA ASP A 758 -13.72 28.30 7.59
C ASP A 758 -15.11 27.81 8.02
N LEU A 759 -15.43 27.89 9.32
CA LEU A 759 -16.73 27.45 9.85
C LEU A 759 -17.90 28.17 9.16
N ILE A 760 -17.83 29.50 9.07
CA ILE A 760 -18.86 30.31 8.42
C ILE A 760 -18.96 29.95 6.94
N GLY A 761 -17.84 29.83 6.23
CA GLY A 761 -17.79 29.42 4.83
C GLY A 761 -18.31 28.01 4.56
N GLN A 762 -18.44 27.15 5.58
CA GLN A 762 -19.11 25.85 5.50
C GLN A 762 -20.60 25.92 5.87
N GLY A 763 -21.11 27.10 6.25
CA GLY A 763 -22.46 27.27 6.79
C GLY A 763 -22.62 26.76 8.23
N LEU A 764 -21.52 26.49 8.94
CA LEU A 764 -21.53 26.00 10.32
C LEU A 764 -21.67 27.17 11.29
N VAL A 765 -22.93 27.49 11.65
CA VAL A 765 -23.26 28.61 12.52
C VAL A 765 -23.84 28.11 13.85
N PRO A 766 -23.27 28.49 15.00
CA PRO A 766 -23.82 28.13 16.30
C PRO A 766 -25.14 28.86 16.58
N ASP A 767 -25.96 28.30 17.47
CA ASP A 767 -27.28 28.88 17.77
C ASP A 767 -27.20 30.31 18.30
N GLY A 768 -26.18 30.64 19.11
CA GLY A 768 -25.97 31.99 19.65
C GLY A 768 -25.65 33.06 18.60
N GLN A 769 -25.26 32.68 17.38
CA GLN A 769 -25.01 33.63 16.28
C GLN A 769 -26.27 33.89 15.44
N LYS A 770 -27.31 33.06 15.54
CA LYS A 770 -28.51 33.17 14.68
C LYS A 770 -29.24 34.51 14.92
N ASN A 771 -29.71 35.12 13.85
CA ASN A 771 -30.34 36.45 13.77
C ASN A 771 -29.42 37.64 14.11
N HIS A 772 -28.12 37.41 14.28
CA HIS A 772 -27.12 38.46 14.44
C HIS A 772 -26.26 38.56 13.18
N PHE A 773 -26.18 39.76 12.60
CA PHE A 773 -25.24 40.05 11.51
C PHE A 773 -23.86 40.40 12.05
N ASP A 774 -23.74 40.97 13.25
CA ASP A 774 -22.46 41.14 13.91
C ASP A 774 -21.99 39.80 14.52
N LEU A 775 -20.69 39.53 14.43
CA LEU A 775 -20.08 38.35 15.03
C LEU A 775 -20.30 38.34 16.55
N VAL A 776 -20.69 37.19 17.09
CA VAL A 776 -20.76 36.89 18.52
C VAL A 776 -19.58 35.97 18.86
N PRO A 777 -18.46 36.49 19.43
CA PRO A 777 -17.25 35.71 19.66
C PRO A 777 -17.44 34.49 20.55
N ASP A 778 -18.25 34.65 21.61
CA ASP A 778 -18.46 33.61 22.64
C ASP A 778 -19.57 32.59 22.27
N ALA A 779 -20.04 32.58 21.01
CA ALA A 779 -21.10 31.66 20.57
C ALA A 779 -20.65 30.17 20.45
N HIS A 780 -19.49 29.80 21.00
CA HIS A 780 -18.92 28.44 20.96
C HIS A 780 -18.65 27.91 19.54
N TRP A 781 -17.98 28.72 18.71
CA TRP A 781 -17.50 28.33 17.38
C TRP A 781 -16.51 27.16 17.45
N ARG A 782 -16.89 26.02 16.86
CA ARG A 782 -16.08 24.80 16.81
C ARG A 782 -16.47 23.92 15.64
N TYR A 783 -15.52 23.11 15.17
CA TYR A 783 -15.81 22.06 14.21
C TYR A 783 -16.70 20.96 14.82
N PRO A 784 -17.53 20.28 14.00
CA PRO A 784 -18.23 19.07 14.43
C PRO A 784 -17.24 18.00 14.89
N VAL A 785 -17.54 17.36 16.02
CA VAL A 785 -16.73 16.25 16.58
C VAL A 785 -17.11 14.90 15.97
N ARG A 786 -16.21 13.91 16.10
CA ARG A 786 -16.36 12.53 15.64
C ARG A 786 -16.21 11.56 16.81
N ALA A 787 -17.06 10.53 16.84
CA ALA A 787 -17.09 9.53 17.92
C ALA A 787 -17.33 8.09 17.40
N GLU A 788 -17.41 7.94 16.08
CA GLU A 788 -17.56 6.67 15.38
C GLU A 788 -16.41 5.71 15.75
N SER A 789 -16.69 4.39 15.81
CA SER A 789 -15.66 3.41 16.21
C SER A 789 -14.50 3.29 15.22
N VAL A 790 -14.71 3.69 13.97
CA VAL A 790 -13.66 3.86 12.95
C VAL A 790 -13.76 5.28 12.40
N VAL A 791 -12.64 6.00 12.40
CA VAL A 791 -12.54 7.37 11.86
C VAL A 791 -11.39 7.45 10.88
N PHE A 792 -11.67 7.79 9.63
CA PHE A 792 -10.65 8.03 8.62
C PHE A 792 -10.09 9.45 8.73
N LEU A 793 -8.77 9.59 8.80
CA LEU A 793 -8.05 10.85 8.78
C LEU A 793 -7.44 11.07 7.39
N LEU A 794 -8.01 12.03 6.65
CA LEU A 794 -7.63 12.39 5.29
C LEU A 794 -6.88 13.72 5.30
N LYS A 795 -5.55 13.67 5.37
CA LYS A 795 -4.70 14.85 5.24
C LYS A 795 -4.22 15.01 3.79
N GLY A 796 -4.27 16.23 3.27
CA GLY A 796 -3.74 16.59 1.97
C GLY A 796 -3.41 18.07 1.87
N ARG A 797 -2.84 18.46 0.73
CA ARG A 797 -2.65 19.85 0.34
C ARG A 797 -2.67 19.95 -1.18
N ASP A 798 -3.61 20.72 -1.72
CA ASP A 798 -3.79 20.88 -3.18
C ASP A 798 -3.79 19.52 -3.91
N THR A 799 -4.42 18.51 -3.30
CA THR A 799 -4.46 17.17 -3.86
C THR A 799 -5.21 17.19 -5.20
N PRO A 800 -4.68 16.58 -6.27
CA PRO A 800 -5.37 16.57 -7.56
C PRO A 800 -6.79 15.99 -7.45
N VAL A 801 -7.73 16.61 -8.16
CA VAL A 801 -9.18 16.32 -8.06
C VAL A 801 -9.47 14.85 -8.32
N GLU A 802 -8.82 14.28 -9.33
CA GLU A 802 -8.97 12.88 -9.73
C GLU A 802 -8.49 11.92 -8.64
N LYS A 803 -7.43 12.27 -7.90
CA LYS A 803 -6.91 11.45 -6.80
C LYS A 803 -7.79 11.55 -5.56
N LEU A 804 -8.21 12.76 -5.17
CA LEU A 804 -9.16 12.92 -4.06
C LEU A 804 -10.49 12.22 -4.38
N LYS A 805 -10.98 12.32 -5.62
CA LYS A 805 -12.19 11.62 -6.04
C LYS A 805 -12.03 10.10 -5.94
N ARG A 806 -10.90 9.53 -6.37
CA ARG A 806 -10.57 8.10 -6.18
C ARG A 806 -10.56 7.71 -4.69
N CYS A 807 -9.93 8.52 -3.83
CA CYS A 807 -9.91 8.34 -2.38
C CYS A 807 -11.34 8.28 -1.81
N LEU A 808 -12.17 9.29 -2.09
CA LEU A 808 -13.54 9.37 -1.60
C LEU A 808 -14.45 8.27 -2.20
N ASP A 809 -14.31 7.94 -3.48
CA ASP A 809 -15.07 6.86 -4.11
C ASP A 809 -14.70 5.49 -3.50
N SER A 810 -13.45 5.28 -3.07
CA SER A 810 -13.05 4.07 -2.36
C SER A 810 -13.72 3.90 -0.99
N LEU A 811 -14.04 5.02 -0.31
CA LEU A 811 -14.83 5.03 0.92
C LEU A 811 -16.32 4.76 0.64
N ARG A 812 -16.87 5.30 -0.46
CA ARG A 812 -18.26 5.01 -0.89
C ARG A 812 -18.46 3.56 -1.28
N LYS A 813 -17.44 2.92 -1.86
CA LYS A 813 -17.47 1.49 -2.25
C LYS A 813 -17.45 0.53 -1.03
N GLN A 814 -17.23 1.00 0.20
CA GLN A 814 -17.19 0.12 1.37
C GLN A 814 -18.56 -0.48 1.69
N ARG A 815 -18.61 -1.80 1.92
CA ARG A 815 -19.83 -2.54 2.29
C ARG A 815 -20.38 -2.09 3.63
N SER A 816 -19.49 -1.85 4.59
CA SER A 816 -19.84 -1.20 5.85
C SER A 816 -19.62 0.31 5.73
N GLN A 817 -20.70 1.07 5.95
CA GLN A 817 -20.70 2.51 6.04
C GLN A 817 -20.64 3.00 7.51
N ALA A 818 -20.18 2.17 8.45
CA ALA A 818 -20.04 2.51 9.86
C ALA A 818 -18.66 3.14 10.14
N PHE A 819 -18.46 4.38 9.67
CA PHE A 819 -17.23 5.15 9.88
C PHE A 819 -17.48 6.67 9.82
N GLY A 820 -16.63 7.44 10.48
CA GLY A 820 -16.52 8.90 10.36
C GLY A 820 -15.32 9.31 9.50
N ILE A 821 -15.29 10.57 9.07
CA ILE A 821 -14.18 11.15 8.29
C ILE A 821 -13.75 12.47 8.95
N ILE A 822 -12.43 12.69 9.04
CA ILE A 822 -11.83 13.99 9.31
C ILE A 822 -10.96 14.33 8.09
N LEU A 823 -11.38 15.31 7.29
CA LEU A 823 -10.65 15.74 6.10
C LEU A 823 -9.99 17.08 6.36
N ILE A 824 -8.67 17.14 6.22
CA ILE A 824 -7.87 18.34 6.44
C ILE A 824 -7.16 18.75 5.16
N GLU A 825 -7.50 19.92 4.64
CA GLU A 825 -6.78 20.63 3.58
C GLU A 825 -5.82 21.64 4.24
N ASP A 826 -4.51 21.40 4.14
CA ASP A 826 -3.46 22.05 4.93
C ASP A 826 -2.76 23.20 4.19
N GLY A 827 -3.50 24.26 3.86
CA GLY A 827 -2.95 25.45 3.22
C GLY A 827 -2.89 25.39 1.69
N GLY A 828 -3.83 24.67 1.06
CA GLY A 828 -4.05 24.70 -0.38
C GLY A 828 -4.78 25.94 -0.86
N SER A 829 -4.94 26.09 -2.17
CA SER A 829 -5.60 27.23 -2.80
C SER A 829 -7.07 27.35 -2.42
N VAL A 830 -7.60 28.57 -2.30
CA VAL A 830 -9.00 28.80 -1.93
C VAL A 830 -9.97 28.25 -2.99
N ALA A 831 -9.61 28.33 -4.27
CA ALA A 831 -10.39 27.73 -5.35
C ALA A 831 -10.53 26.21 -5.19
N TRP A 832 -9.44 25.53 -4.81
CA TRP A 832 -9.47 24.10 -4.52
C TRP A 832 -10.31 23.79 -3.27
N GLN A 833 -10.08 24.51 -2.18
CA GLN A 833 -10.83 24.39 -0.92
C GLN A 833 -12.35 24.50 -1.10
N ALA A 834 -12.81 25.33 -2.05
CA ALA A 834 -14.22 25.49 -2.39
C ALA A 834 -14.83 24.27 -3.11
N ARG A 835 -14.04 23.45 -3.81
CA ARG A 835 -14.52 22.24 -4.51
C ARG A 835 -14.70 21.03 -3.58
N ILE A 836 -13.98 20.96 -2.46
CA ILE A 836 -13.99 19.78 -1.57
C ILE A 836 -15.41 19.37 -1.12
N PRO A 837 -16.31 20.30 -0.69
CA PRO A 837 -17.68 19.94 -0.32
C PRO A 837 -18.47 19.28 -1.44
N SER A 838 -18.31 19.71 -2.71
CA SER A 838 -19.02 19.12 -3.84
C SER A 838 -18.52 17.71 -4.16
N LEU A 839 -17.24 17.43 -3.91
CA LEU A 839 -16.65 16.08 -4.03
C LEU A 839 -17.09 15.14 -2.91
N LEU A 840 -17.32 15.66 -1.70
CA LEU A 840 -17.77 14.86 -0.53
C LEU A 840 -19.20 14.34 -0.70
N ARG A 841 -20.12 15.09 -1.30
CA ARG A 841 -21.53 14.68 -1.53
C ARG A 841 -22.17 14.03 -0.29
N ASP A 842 -22.57 12.77 -0.39
CA ASP A 842 -23.16 11.93 0.64
C ASP A 842 -22.24 11.66 1.85
N LEU A 843 -20.92 11.81 1.67
CA LEU A 843 -19.95 11.71 2.76
C LEU A 843 -19.88 12.97 3.62
N LEU A 844 -20.44 14.10 3.18
CA LEU A 844 -20.32 15.37 3.90
C LEU A 844 -20.91 15.29 5.32
N ALA A 845 -22.06 14.63 5.49
CA ALA A 845 -22.72 14.50 6.79
C ALA A 845 -21.86 13.77 7.85
N ARG A 846 -20.98 12.87 7.41
CA ARG A 846 -20.05 12.12 8.26
C ARG A 846 -18.61 12.66 8.22
N THR A 847 -18.41 13.83 7.60
CA THR A 847 -17.09 14.46 7.48
C THR A 847 -16.99 15.68 8.38
N THR A 848 -15.92 15.76 9.17
CA THR A 848 -15.45 17.03 9.72
C THR A 848 -14.41 17.58 8.75
N LEU A 849 -14.77 18.65 8.06
CA LEU A 849 -13.90 19.31 7.08
C LEU A 849 -13.16 20.47 7.75
N ILE A 850 -11.84 20.48 7.66
CA ILE A 850 -10.96 21.54 8.15
C ILE A 850 -10.18 22.08 6.96
N ARG A 851 -10.38 23.35 6.64
CA ARG A 851 -9.68 24.02 5.53
C ARG A 851 -8.79 25.11 6.11
N ARG A 852 -7.48 24.88 6.06
CA ARG A 852 -6.51 25.82 6.62
C ARG A 852 -6.10 26.84 5.58
N GLU A 853 -6.05 28.10 6.01
CA GLU A 853 -5.48 29.18 5.21
C GLU A 853 -3.97 28.99 5.00
N GLN A 854 -3.27 28.55 6.05
CA GLN A 854 -1.83 28.36 6.03
C GLN A 854 -1.47 26.95 6.47
N ARG A 855 -0.41 26.43 5.84
CA ARG A 855 0.14 25.12 6.15
C ARG A 855 0.62 25.06 7.60
N GLN A 856 0.11 24.09 8.35
CA GLN A 856 0.52 23.79 9.73
C GLN A 856 1.45 22.57 9.83
N GLY A 857 1.52 21.74 8.77
CA GLY A 857 2.39 20.56 8.76
C GLY A 857 1.71 19.31 9.32
N TYR A 858 2.42 18.18 9.32
CA TYR A 858 1.82 16.89 9.61
C TYR A 858 1.35 16.72 11.06
N MET A 859 2.23 16.88 12.05
CA MET A 859 1.90 16.62 13.47
C MET A 859 0.83 17.54 14.05
N PRO A 860 0.85 18.87 13.82
CA PRO A 860 -0.21 19.75 14.33
C PRO A 860 -1.60 19.38 13.81
N ASN A 861 -1.69 18.89 12.57
CA ASN A 861 -2.94 18.41 11.99
C ASN A 861 -3.41 17.09 12.60
N PHE A 862 -2.48 16.18 12.88
CA PHE A 862 -2.78 14.92 13.56
C PHE A 862 -3.28 15.18 14.99
N ILE A 863 -2.63 16.08 15.72
CA ILE A 863 -3.04 16.49 17.07
C ILE A 863 -4.44 17.11 17.04
N GLU A 864 -4.73 18.04 16.12
CA GLU A 864 -6.07 18.63 15.97
C GLU A 864 -7.13 17.55 15.70
N ALA A 865 -6.89 16.69 14.71
CA ALA A 865 -7.83 15.63 14.34
C ALA A 865 -8.08 14.63 15.47
N ILE A 866 -7.01 14.14 16.09
CA ILE A 866 -7.08 13.03 17.04
C ILE A 866 -7.53 13.54 18.40
N GLU A 867 -6.95 14.62 18.93
CA GLU A 867 -7.23 15.05 20.32
C GLU A 867 -8.46 15.94 20.45
N ARG A 868 -8.76 16.77 19.44
CA ARG A 868 -9.83 17.77 19.55
C ARG A 868 -11.10 17.38 18.81
N ILE A 869 -10.97 16.75 17.64
CA ILE A 869 -12.12 16.36 16.82
C ILE A 869 -12.63 14.97 17.17
N CYS A 870 -11.75 13.97 17.28
CA CYS A 870 -12.14 12.62 17.67
C CYS A 870 -12.31 12.52 19.19
N THR A 871 -13.53 12.39 19.69
CA THR A 871 -13.82 12.44 21.14
C THR A 871 -13.85 11.08 21.81
N ASN A 872 -14.11 10.00 21.08
CA ASN A 872 -14.13 8.65 21.63
C ASN A 872 -12.71 8.06 21.67
N PRO A 873 -12.14 7.77 22.88
CA PRO A 873 -10.78 7.25 23.02
C PRO A 873 -10.58 5.85 22.43
N GLU A 874 -11.66 5.07 22.28
CA GLU A 874 -11.62 3.73 21.69
C GLU A 874 -11.81 3.73 20.16
N SER A 875 -11.92 4.91 19.54
CA SER A 875 -12.01 5.00 18.08
C SER A 875 -10.71 4.51 17.45
N LEU A 876 -10.84 3.67 16.43
CA LEU A 876 -9.73 3.32 15.55
C LEU A 876 -9.55 4.45 14.52
N ILE A 877 -8.45 5.19 14.64
CA ILE A 877 -8.02 6.19 13.66
C ILE A 877 -7.35 5.46 12.50
N VAL A 878 -7.83 5.67 11.28
CA VAL A 878 -7.26 5.08 10.06
C VAL A 878 -6.70 6.20 9.20
N VAL A 879 -5.39 6.17 8.93
CA VAL A 879 -4.75 7.18 8.08
C VAL A 879 -4.93 6.78 6.61
N LEU A 880 -5.63 7.62 5.87
CA LEU A 880 -5.83 7.50 4.43
C LEU A 880 -5.48 8.83 3.79
N ASP A 881 -4.29 8.93 3.20
CA ASP A 881 -3.85 10.18 2.58
C ASP A 881 -4.75 10.50 1.37
N GLN A 882 -4.97 11.80 1.11
CA GLN A 882 -5.97 12.24 0.13
C GLN A 882 -5.68 11.79 -1.31
N ASP A 883 -4.44 11.43 -1.62
CA ASP A 883 -4.00 10.92 -2.93
C ASP A 883 -4.00 9.39 -3.06
N ASP A 884 -4.24 8.69 -1.95
CA ASP A 884 -4.32 7.23 -1.84
C ASP A 884 -5.77 6.73 -1.82
N ALA A 885 -5.98 5.41 -1.83
CA ALA A 885 -7.32 4.81 -1.84
C ALA A 885 -7.39 3.45 -1.15
N LEU A 886 -8.59 3.06 -0.70
CA LEU A 886 -8.86 1.69 -0.25
C LEU A 886 -9.03 0.76 -1.46
N MET A 887 -8.40 -0.42 -1.43
CA MET A 887 -8.43 -1.36 -2.56
C MET A 887 -9.57 -2.37 -2.51
N SER A 888 -10.10 -2.66 -1.31
CA SER A 888 -11.17 -3.64 -1.12
C SER A 888 -12.39 -2.97 -0.51
N SER A 889 -13.59 -3.36 -0.96
CA SER A 889 -14.86 -2.92 -0.37
C SER A 889 -15.11 -3.49 1.03
N ARG A 890 -14.23 -4.37 1.52
CA ARG A 890 -14.33 -5.04 2.83
C ARG A 890 -13.38 -4.47 3.89
N VAL A 891 -12.59 -3.44 3.56
CA VAL A 891 -11.59 -2.91 4.51
C VAL A 891 -12.24 -2.47 5.82
N VAL A 892 -13.34 -1.72 5.77
CA VAL A 892 -14.03 -1.26 6.98
C VAL A 892 -14.59 -2.43 7.80
N GLU A 893 -15.21 -3.43 7.15
CA GLU A 893 -15.70 -4.64 7.83
C GLU A 893 -14.54 -5.37 8.54
N ARG A 894 -13.42 -5.57 7.84
CA ARG A 894 -12.23 -6.25 8.37
C ARG A 894 -11.60 -5.49 9.54
N LEU A 895 -11.58 -4.16 9.50
CA LEU A 895 -11.12 -3.34 10.62
C LEU A 895 -11.99 -3.53 11.86
N HIS A 896 -13.32 -3.54 11.72
CA HIS A 896 -14.23 -3.81 12.85
C HIS A 896 -14.04 -5.22 13.41
N GLU A 897 -13.84 -6.23 12.55
CA GLU A 897 -13.56 -7.60 12.99
C GLU A 897 -12.29 -7.68 13.84
N GLU A 898 -11.21 -7.02 13.42
CA GLU A 898 -9.95 -7.02 14.18
C GLU A 898 -10.04 -6.23 15.49
N VAL A 899 -10.73 -5.09 15.49
CA VAL A 899 -11.00 -4.32 16.72
C VAL A 899 -11.85 -5.16 17.69
N ALA A 900 -12.89 -5.84 17.20
CA ALA A 900 -13.72 -6.74 18.00
C ALA A 900 -12.93 -7.94 18.51
N ALA A 901 -11.93 -8.41 17.75
CA ALA A 901 -11.00 -9.43 18.21
C ALA A 901 -10.05 -8.90 19.29
N GLY A 902 -9.89 -7.58 19.43
CA GLY A 902 -9.09 -6.93 20.47
C GLY A 902 -7.88 -6.16 19.94
N ALA A 903 -7.76 -5.95 18.63
CA ALA A 903 -6.67 -5.18 18.05
C ALA A 903 -6.70 -3.71 18.51
N ASP A 904 -5.52 -3.16 18.75
CA ASP A 904 -5.31 -1.75 19.11
C ASP A 904 -4.41 -1.01 18.11
N LEU A 905 -3.59 -1.74 17.35
CA LEU A 905 -2.82 -1.25 16.21
C LEU A 905 -2.96 -2.23 15.03
N ILE A 906 -3.21 -1.71 13.84
CA ILE A 906 -3.43 -2.52 12.63
C ILE A 906 -2.60 -1.95 11.49
N ASN A 907 -1.82 -2.82 10.85
CA ASN A 907 -1.27 -2.56 9.52
C ASN A 907 -2.07 -3.35 8.48
N GLY A 908 -2.54 -2.69 7.43
CA GLY A 908 -3.16 -3.36 6.28
C GLY A 908 -2.17 -3.51 5.14
N THR A 909 -2.24 -4.61 4.39
CA THR A 909 -1.36 -4.81 3.23
C THR A 909 -1.59 -3.74 2.15
N MET A 910 -0.56 -2.95 1.84
CA MET A 910 -0.59 -2.00 0.72
C MET A 910 -0.07 -2.59 -0.59
N PHE A 911 -0.59 -2.05 -1.69
CA PHE A 911 -0.05 -2.19 -3.03
C PHE A 911 0.55 -0.85 -3.47
N ARG A 912 1.80 -0.90 -3.93
CA ARG A 912 2.50 0.25 -4.53
C ARG A 912 2.71 -0.02 -6.01
N PRO A 913 2.08 0.72 -6.94
CA PRO A 913 2.21 0.47 -8.38
C PRO A 913 3.66 0.53 -8.89
N SER A 914 4.49 1.40 -8.31
CA SER A 914 5.91 1.50 -8.66
C SER A 914 6.78 0.36 -8.10
N LYS A 915 6.24 -0.49 -7.20
CA LYS A 915 6.91 -1.66 -6.61
C LYS A 915 5.89 -2.79 -6.36
N PRO A 916 5.24 -3.32 -7.40
CA PRO A 916 4.03 -4.13 -7.27
C PRO A 916 4.28 -5.50 -6.60
N ALA A 917 5.51 -6.02 -6.66
CA ALA A 917 5.90 -7.27 -6.03
C ALA A 917 6.46 -7.11 -4.59
N GLN A 918 6.61 -5.87 -4.09
CA GLN A 918 7.17 -5.63 -2.77
C GLN A 918 6.10 -5.75 -1.69
N LEU A 919 6.34 -6.62 -0.71
CA LEU A 919 5.52 -6.78 0.49
C LEU A 919 6.19 -6.09 1.69
N TYR A 920 5.35 -5.54 2.56
CA TYR A 920 5.75 -4.76 3.73
C TYR A 920 5.21 -5.40 5.00
N THR A 921 5.63 -6.64 5.28
CA THR A 921 5.21 -7.36 6.48
C THR A 921 5.77 -6.67 7.73
N PRO A 922 4.92 -6.25 8.68
CA PRO A 922 5.36 -5.60 9.90
C PRO A 922 6.00 -6.60 10.87
N VAL A 923 7.01 -6.12 11.61
CA VAL A 923 7.67 -6.78 12.73
C VAL A 923 7.50 -5.85 13.93
N TYR A 924 6.57 -6.21 14.82
CA TYR A 924 6.22 -5.40 15.99
C TYR A 924 7.27 -5.53 17.10
N ASP A 925 7.82 -6.73 17.29
CA ASP A 925 8.82 -6.99 18.32
C ASP A 925 10.13 -6.26 18.03
N SER A 926 10.53 -5.37 18.96
CA SER A 926 11.75 -4.57 18.82
C SER A 926 11.84 -3.86 17.47
N ALA A 927 10.73 -3.28 16.98
CA ALA A 927 10.63 -2.65 15.66
C ALA A 927 11.80 -1.68 15.37
N ARG A 928 12.25 -0.89 16.37
CA ARG A 928 13.43 -0.01 16.26
C ARG A 928 14.69 -0.73 15.78
N ARG A 929 14.97 -1.93 16.29
CA ARG A 929 16.15 -2.74 15.94
C ARG A 929 16.07 -3.29 14.51
N HIS A 930 14.86 -3.38 13.96
CA HIS A 930 14.58 -3.82 12.61
C HIS A 930 14.37 -2.65 11.63
N GLY A 931 14.99 -1.48 11.89
CA GLY A 931 14.85 -0.30 11.03
C GLY A 931 13.41 0.21 10.94
N GLY A 932 12.67 0.09 12.05
CA GLY A 932 11.25 0.41 12.16
C GLY A 932 10.32 -0.76 11.84
N GLY A 933 10.83 -1.94 11.48
CA GLY A 933 10.03 -3.17 11.38
C GLY A 933 8.83 -3.06 10.43
N ASN A 934 8.88 -2.22 9.39
CA ASN A 934 7.75 -1.91 8.50
C ASN A 934 6.44 -1.47 9.19
N VAL A 935 6.43 -1.12 10.49
CA VAL A 935 5.19 -0.67 11.18
C VAL A 935 4.68 0.68 10.65
N TRP A 936 5.56 1.43 9.98
CA TRP A 936 5.27 2.67 9.26
C TRP A 936 4.53 2.46 7.93
N ALA A 937 4.45 1.23 7.41
CA ALA A 937 3.81 0.96 6.12
C ALA A 937 2.30 1.22 6.16
N HIS A 938 1.76 1.79 5.08
CA HIS A 938 0.32 1.92 4.86
C HIS A 938 -0.31 0.53 4.67
N MET A 939 -1.58 0.29 4.97
CA MET A 939 -2.53 1.15 5.70
C MET A 939 -2.17 1.21 7.18
N ARG A 940 -2.22 2.39 7.79
CA ARG A 940 -1.95 2.58 9.22
C ARG A 940 -3.26 2.81 9.96
N ALA A 941 -3.55 1.99 10.96
CA ALA A 941 -4.69 2.19 11.84
C ALA A 941 -4.30 1.94 13.30
N PHE A 942 -4.80 2.75 14.22
CA PHE A 942 -4.46 2.67 15.64
C PHE A 942 -5.58 3.25 16.49
N ARG A 943 -5.79 2.72 17.70
CA ARG A 943 -6.71 3.32 18.66
C ARG A 943 -6.23 4.71 19.04
N LYS A 944 -7.15 5.66 19.13
CA LYS A 944 -6.86 7.02 19.61
C LYS A 944 -6.09 7.01 20.93
N SER A 945 -6.47 6.13 21.86
CA SER A 945 -5.80 5.98 23.16
C SER A 945 -4.31 5.63 23.07
N LEU A 946 -3.84 4.95 22.01
CA LEU A 946 -2.40 4.72 21.78
C LEU A 946 -1.68 6.02 21.43
N PHE A 947 -2.27 6.83 20.55
CA PHE A 947 -1.70 8.13 20.18
C PHE A 947 -1.63 9.09 21.38
N ASP A 948 -2.66 9.09 22.23
CA ASP A 948 -2.73 9.92 23.44
C ASP A 948 -1.64 9.54 24.46
N ARG A 949 -1.25 8.25 24.52
CA ARG A 949 -0.20 7.75 25.42
C ARG A 949 1.22 8.10 24.97
N VAL A 950 1.43 8.44 23.70
CA VAL A 950 2.76 8.82 23.20
C VAL A 950 3.13 10.23 23.68
N PRO A 951 4.27 10.42 24.39
CA PRO A 951 4.69 11.75 24.82
C PRO A 951 4.96 12.67 23.63
N LYS A 952 4.52 13.94 23.71
CA LYS A 952 4.64 14.89 22.59
C LYS A 952 6.08 15.19 22.15
N SER A 953 7.07 14.93 23.00
CA SER A 953 8.49 15.00 22.63
C SER A 953 8.86 14.00 21.53
N TYR A 954 8.15 12.88 21.37
CA TYR A 954 8.38 11.91 20.28
C TYR A 954 7.91 12.41 18.91
N PHE A 955 7.06 13.45 18.89
CA PHE A 955 6.58 14.08 17.67
C PHE A 955 7.38 15.34 17.30
N ARG A 956 8.44 15.63 18.06
CA ARG A 956 9.33 16.78 17.83
C ARG A 956 10.74 16.32 17.52
N ASP A 957 11.42 17.10 16.69
CA ASP A 957 12.83 16.87 16.38
C ASP A 957 13.75 17.40 17.50
N ARG A 958 15.07 17.36 17.26
CA ARG A 958 16.08 17.81 18.23
C ARG A 958 16.08 19.31 18.49
N ASP A 959 15.57 20.10 17.55
CA ASP A 959 15.45 21.56 17.68
C ASP A 959 14.14 21.94 18.40
N GLY A 960 13.30 20.95 18.70
CA GLY A 960 12.01 21.14 19.35
C GLY A 960 10.89 21.48 18.38
N GLU A 961 11.12 21.42 17.07
CA GLU A 961 10.12 21.67 16.04
C GLU A 961 9.29 20.41 15.75
N TRP A 962 8.09 20.58 15.20
CA TRP A 962 7.23 19.45 14.86
C TRP A 962 7.80 18.64 13.70
N ILE A 963 7.84 17.31 13.85
CA ILE A 963 8.29 16.41 12.78
C ILE A 963 7.31 16.48 11.60
N ASP A 964 7.83 16.85 10.44
CA ASP A 964 7.03 17.09 9.24
C ASP A 964 7.43 16.19 8.05
N MET A 965 8.44 15.35 8.26
CA MET A 965 8.88 14.29 7.35
C MET A 965 9.01 12.99 8.11
N VAL A 966 8.94 11.84 7.40
CA VAL A 966 8.93 10.50 8.01
C VAL A 966 7.98 10.39 9.21
N SER A 967 6.85 11.10 9.12
CA SER A 967 5.83 11.19 10.15
C SER A 967 5.15 9.85 10.44
N ASP A 968 5.15 8.96 9.45
CA ASP A 968 4.79 7.55 9.55
C ASP A 968 5.66 6.81 10.57
N TYR A 969 6.98 7.00 10.55
CA TYR A 969 7.87 6.48 11.58
C TYR A 969 7.64 7.15 12.93
N ALA A 970 7.55 8.48 12.97
CA ALA A 970 7.38 9.22 14.23
C ALA A 970 6.10 8.84 14.98
N THR A 971 5.04 8.46 14.26
CA THR A 971 3.76 8.03 14.85
C THR A 971 3.73 6.54 15.13
N MET A 972 3.96 5.70 14.12
CA MET A 972 3.70 4.27 14.23
C MET A 972 4.72 3.55 15.10
N LEU A 973 5.98 4.00 15.13
CA LEU A 973 7.02 3.32 15.90
C LEU A 973 6.75 3.36 17.41
N PRO A 974 6.58 4.52 18.06
CA PRO A 974 6.24 4.55 19.48
C PRO A 974 4.87 3.93 19.79
N MET A 975 3.88 4.03 18.88
CA MET A 975 2.60 3.36 19.10
C MET A 975 2.70 1.84 19.01
N SER A 976 3.55 1.30 18.14
CA SER A 976 3.80 -0.16 18.05
C SER A 976 4.46 -0.72 19.30
N GLU A 977 5.25 0.10 20.00
CA GLU A 977 5.90 -0.26 21.27
C GLU A 977 4.94 -0.25 22.45
N LEU A 978 3.86 0.53 22.36
CA LEU A 978 2.79 0.63 23.36
C LEU A 978 1.61 -0.32 23.10
N ALA A 979 1.50 -0.85 21.87
CA ALA A 979 0.41 -1.72 21.45
C ALA A 979 0.47 -3.07 22.16
N GLU A 980 -0.68 -3.52 22.65
CA GLU A 980 -0.86 -4.80 23.32
C GLU A 980 -1.21 -5.91 22.33
N ARG A 981 -1.95 -5.58 21.27
CA ARG A 981 -2.37 -6.54 20.24
C ARG A 981 -2.27 -5.95 18.83
N PRO A 982 -1.05 -5.71 18.34
CA PRO A 982 -0.84 -5.30 16.98
C PRO A 982 -1.19 -6.44 15.99
N VAL A 983 -1.88 -6.11 14.89
CA VAL A 983 -2.33 -7.08 13.87
C VAL A 983 -1.95 -6.63 12.46
N HIS A 984 -1.57 -7.59 11.61
CA HIS A 984 -1.38 -7.39 10.19
C HIS A 984 -2.53 -8.04 9.39
N ILE A 985 -3.22 -7.26 8.56
CA ILE A 985 -4.25 -7.75 7.63
C ILE A 985 -3.57 -8.07 6.29
N ASP A 986 -3.45 -9.36 5.98
CA ASP A 986 -2.83 -9.88 4.76
C ASP A 986 -3.73 -10.78 3.91
N ASP A 987 -4.99 -10.97 4.33
CA ASP A 987 -6.03 -11.72 3.62
C ASP A 987 -6.76 -10.89 2.55
N ILE A 988 -6.47 -9.58 2.45
CA ILE A 988 -6.92 -8.68 1.38
C ILE A 988 -5.86 -7.61 1.09
N TYR A 989 -5.85 -7.05 -0.13
CA TYR A 989 -5.22 -5.75 -0.36
C TYR A 989 -6.09 -4.65 0.27
N CYS A 990 -5.53 -3.93 1.23
CA CYS A 990 -6.25 -2.86 1.93
C CYS A 990 -6.10 -1.51 1.23
N TYR A 991 -4.91 -1.21 0.71
CA TYR A 991 -4.48 0.18 0.48
C TYR A 991 -3.69 0.34 -0.80
N TYR A 992 -4.07 1.33 -1.61
CA TYR A 992 -3.40 1.71 -2.84
C TYR A 992 -2.55 2.95 -2.56
N HIS A 993 -1.23 2.81 -2.68
CA HIS A 993 -0.28 3.87 -2.38
C HIS A 993 0.42 4.40 -3.63
N ASP A 994 0.02 5.59 -4.08
CA ASP A 994 0.39 6.17 -5.38
C ASP A 994 1.23 7.43 -5.22
N ARG A 995 2.49 7.21 -4.85
CA ARG A 995 3.46 8.27 -4.63
C ARG A 995 4.49 8.39 -5.74
N GLU A 996 4.87 9.63 -6.02
CA GLU A 996 6.07 9.98 -6.78
C GLU A 996 7.34 9.70 -5.96
N ASP A 997 8.47 9.55 -6.64
CA ASP A 997 9.75 9.34 -5.98
C ASP A 997 10.34 10.65 -5.43
N TYR A 998 10.82 10.62 -4.19
CA TYR A 998 11.44 11.79 -3.56
C TYR A 998 12.76 12.20 -4.22
N SER A 999 12.99 13.51 -4.25
CA SER A 999 14.28 14.11 -4.61
C SER A 999 15.41 13.65 -3.67
N SER A 1000 16.65 13.72 -4.15
CA SER A 1000 17.82 13.30 -3.36
C SER A 1000 17.99 14.11 -2.08
N SER A 1001 17.81 15.44 -2.13
CA SER A 1001 17.91 16.31 -0.95
C SER A 1001 16.88 15.95 0.13
N ARG A 1002 15.63 15.66 -0.28
CA ARG A 1002 14.57 15.24 0.65
C ARG A 1002 14.88 13.89 1.31
N LYS A 1003 15.55 12.97 0.60
CA LYS A 1003 15.99 11.68 1.16
C LYS A 1003 17.07 11.85 2.22
N GLU A 1004 18.02 12.77 2.03
CA GLU A 1004 19.08 13.06 3.01
C GLU A 1004 18.52 13.68 4.28
N GLU A 1005 17.61 14.64 4.14
CA GLU A 1005 16.98 15.28 5.29
C GLU A 1005 16.05 14.30 6.05
N ALA A 1006 15.29 13.48 5.33
CA ALA A 1006 14.51 12.40 5.92
C ALA A 1006 15.39 11.40 6.71
N PHE A 1007 16.58 11.09 6.21
CA PHE A 1007 17.54 10.23 6.91
C PHE A 1007 18.00 10.84 8.24
N ARG A 1008 18.28 12.14 8.27
CA ARG A 1008 18.67 12.84 9.50
C ARG A 1008 17.56 12.72 10.56
N VAL A 1009 16.33 13.05 10.21
CA VAL A 1009 15.17 12.97 11.13
C VAL A 1009 14.93 11.54 11.59
N LEU A 1010 15.05 10.56 10.67
CA LEU A 1010 14.87 9.15 11.00
C LEU A 1010 15.92 8.64 12.00
N SER A 1011 17.18 9.08 11.84
CA SER A 1011 18.23 8.77 12.82
C SER A 1011 17.87 9.29 14.21
N ASP A 1012 17.28 10.47 14.30
CA ASP A 1012 16.89 11.07 15.58
C ASP A 1012 15.76 10.27 16.23
N ILE A 1013 14.74 9.89 15.46
CA ILE A 1013 13.64 9.03 15.90
C ILE A 1013 14.18 7.71 16.46
N PHE A 1014 15.12 7.04 15.78
CA PHE A 1014 15.68 5.77 16.26
C PHE A 1014 16.58 5.91 17.50
N THR A 1015 17.12 7.09 17.78
CA THR A 1015 17.86 7.34 19.03
C THR A 1015 16.98 7.59 20.25
N MET A 1016 15.67 7.82 20.07
CA MET A 1016 14.76 7.97 21.20
C MET A 1016 14.61 6.66 21.98
N PRO A 1017 14.39 6.73 23.31
CA PRO A 1017 14.11 5.54 24.12
C PRO A 1017 12.92 4.73 23.58
N SER A 1018 12.95 3.41 23.76
CA SER A 1018 11.78 2.58 23.49
C SER A 1018 10.69 2.86 24.51
N LEU A 1019 9.42 2.90 24.08
CA LEU A 1019 8.28 2.96 24.99
C LEU A 1019 7.78 1.59 25.45
N GLN A 1020 8.38 0.51 24.94
CA GLN A 1020 8.12 -0.84 25.40
C GLN A 1020 8.74 -0.96 26.82
N GLY A 1021 7.93 -1.31 27.82
CA GLY A 1021 8.43 -1.47 29.20
C GLY A 1021 9.62 -2.45 29.23
N GLU A 1022 10.64 -2.15 30.04
CA GLU A 1022 11.68 -3.15 30.28
C GLU A 1022 11.01 -4.40 30.90
N PRO A 1023 11.28 -5.61 30.36
CA PRO A 1023 10.65 -6.84 30.82
C PRO A 1023 10.97 -7.18 32.28
#